data_AF-A0A969LAX6-F1
#
_entry.id   AF-A0A969LAX6-F1
#
_cell.length_a   1.000
_cell.length_b   1.000
_cell.length_c   1.000
_cell.angle_alpha   90.00
_cell.angle_beta   90.00
_cell.angle_gamma   90.00
#
_symmetry.space_group_name_H-M   'P 1'
#
loop_
_entity.id
_entity.type
_entity.pdbx_description
1 polymer ?
#
loop_
_entity_poly.entity_id
_entity_poly.type
_entity_poly.pdbx_seq_one_letter_code
_entity_poly.pdbx_strand_id
1 'polypeptide(L)'
;MQEQFGLESSIYAASQQRRAQVLEVASVYLWHWLIRNNVFKYFNDQIDLIPQCVRASARNDILAFLAGLLDSDGWSGLTHETRAGRFTLSTSDKFFAQHLQDVSWAVGVPLGCSLNNTGANLQTRREMYLLTGCVYMVHDAFEVLLRNSTKLQTTASLPEFTRWEWQTEHKRNHIGKITELAPGNVVPTYDIEVEGNHWFYAGAVKSHNSSQLLDCSSGLHARWAPYYIRNVRVAATSPLFKVLRDAGVPMDPENGQTPEDAITWVIHFPMKSPDSAITRNDRSAVEQCEYWLQNKLYWTDHNPSCFTRETRFITDQGLRRFAEFGNGESVTVLNETGHWTEGTVRHFAAQEIWEVVVERCQMQHTIRTTANHLWPVTSPMHRLRGTSTRFVRTDELSKMAGSATYKLITVNPAEMVEMELEGVLHGIVFGDGTRHKPSEGRQQFCQIYLCNDPNGVDSRELAGLFAEAGYNLVEREDMEQVRIYGLPKHWKDLPALEMGPEYLRGFIAGWFAADGHIDQRGSNVFLSSAHREYLEWLQNVAPVAGIAVSTVIGTRQSESTFGPVTWYSIGLSKETLTPEFFLLERKRARFNTAHFKTYWKVVSAQPTGQYESVACVEVPEGQQFVLEGNILTHNCTITYHPDEIIDLMRWVWEHRNEIGGLSFLPSFDANYAQMPYMEIPKAEYERLVAAFPPIDFSKVYRYEDRDLTQAAMELACSSGRCEIDLL
;
A
#
# COMPACT_ATOMS: atom_id res chain seq x y z
N MET A 1 -26.15 -41.19 30.60
CA MET A 1 -27.19 -41.35 29.56
C MET A 1 -28.55 -40.90 30.05
N GLN A 2 -29.14 -41.57 31.05
CA GLN A 2 -30.47 -41.19 31.53
C GLN A 2 -30.52 -39.84 32.23
N GLU A 3 -29.63 -39.56 33.18
CA GLU A 3 -29.56 -38.24 33.86
C GLU A 3 -29.19 -37.09 32.92
N GLN A 4 -28.26 -37.33 31.98
CA GLN A 4 -27.71 -36.28 31.12
C GLN A 4 -28.53 -36.01 29.85
N PHE A 5 -29.20 -37.02 29.31
CA PHE A 5 -29.87 -36.95 28.01
C PHE A 5 -31.32 -37.45 28.03
N GLY A 6 -31.83 -37.91 29.19
CA GLY A 6 -33.18 -38.49 29.29
C GLY A 6 -33.33 -39.83 28.55
N LEU A 7 -32.22 -40.50 28.22
CA LEU A 7 -32.22 -41.74 27.43
C LEU A 7 -32.19 -42.96 28.35
N GLU A 8 -33.18 -43.84 28.22
CA GLU A 8 -33.16 -45.17 28.84
C GLU A 8 -32.08 -46.04 28.18
N SER A 9 -31.20 -46.60 29.00
CA SER A 9 -30.10 -47.44 28.52
C SER A 9 -29.82 -48.62 29.44
N SER A 10 -29.53 -49.79 28.87
CA SER A 10 -29.15 -51.01 29.58
C SER A 10 -27.78 -51.51 29.10
N ILE A 11 -26.99 -52.10 30.00
CA ILE A 11 -25.70 -52.71 29.67
C ILE A 11 -25.79 -54.20 29.95
N TYR A 12 -25.43 -55.03 28.97
CA TYR A 12 -25.35 -56.49 29.13
C TYR A 12 -24.09 -57.06 28.49
N ALA A 13 -23.68 -58.26 28.92
CA ALA A 13 -22.54 -58.95 28.32
C ALA A 13 -22.88 -59.40 26.90
N ALA A 14 -22.04 -59.06 25.92
CA ALA A 14 -22.24 -59.39 24.51
C ALA A 14 -22.16 -60.91 24.25
N SER A 15 -21.38 -61.64 25.04
CA SER A 15 -21.40 -63.11 25.10
C SER A 15 -20.79 -63.61 26.41
N GLN A 16 -21.06 -64.87 26.78
CA GLN A 16 -20.45 -65.50 27.97
C GLN A 16 -18.94 -65.74 27.83
N GLN A 17 -18.38 -65.69 26.62
CA GLN A 17 -16.98 -66.01 26.33
C GLN A 17 -16.11 -64.78 26.00
N ARG A 18 -16.71 -63.65 25.61
CA ARG A 18 -15.97 -62.42 25.28
C ARG A 18 -16.16 -61.39 26.37
N ARG A 19 -15.06 -60.73 26.79
CA ARG A 19 -15.10 -59.53 27.66
C ARG A 19 -15.58 -58.30 26.88
N ALA A 20 -16.78 -58.38 26.31
CA ALA A 20 -17.42 -57.29 25.59
C ALA A 20 -18.79 -57.01 26.23
N GLN A 21 -19.14 -55.73 26.37
CA GLN A 21 -20.43 -55.28 26.86
C GLN A 21 -21.17 -54.58 25.72
N VAL A 22 -22.49 -54.76 25.65
CA VAL A 22 -23.38 -54.05 24.74
C VAL A 22 -24.11 -53.00 25.57
N LEU A 23 -24.03 -51.75 25.13
CA LEU A 23 -24.87 -50.66 25.61
C LEU A 23 -26.06 -50.54 24.66
N GLU A 24 -27.25 -50.90 25.14
CA GLU A 24 -28.50 -50.69 24.43
C GLU A 24 -29.13 -49.39 24.89
N VAL A 25 -29.59 -48.58 23.94
CA VAL A 25 -30.20 -47.27 24.18
C VAL A 25 -31.49 -47.21 23.38
N ALA A 26 -32.63 -47.10 24.06
CA ALA A 26 -33.94 -47.08 23.42
C ALA A 26 -34.43 -45.63 23.27
N SER A 27 -34.30 -45.05 22.07
CA SER A 27 -34.89 -43.75 21.75
C SER A 27 -35.18 -43.59 20.26
N VAL A 28 -36.47 -43.53 19.93
CA VAL A 28 -36.94 -43.30 18.55
C VAL A 28 -36.47 -41.94 18.02
N TYR A 29 -36.45 -40.91 18.88
CA TYR A 29 -36.02 -39.57 18.50
C TYR A 29 -34.52 -39.49 18.22
N LEU A 30 -33.69 -40.12 19.06
CA LEU A 30 -32.24 -40.20 18.81
C LEU A 30 -31.96 -41.00 17.54
N TRP A 31 -32.68 -42.12 17.34
CA TRP A 31 -32.56 -42.94 16.15
C TRP A 31 -32.90 -42.16 14.88
N HIS A 32 -34.03 -41.43 14.85
CA HIS A 32 -34.37 -40.54 13.73
C HIS A 32 -33.37 -39.41 13.52
N TRP A 33 -32.83 -38.83 14.61
CA TRP A 33 -31.83 -37.78 14.51
C TRP A 33 -30.53 -38.29 13.89
N LEU A 34 -30.05 -39.47 14.31
CA LEU A 34 -28.83 -40.09 13.77
C LEU A 34 -28.96 -40.41 12.28
N ILE A 35 -30.14 -40.86 11.84
CA ILE A 35 -30.41 -41.13 10.42
C ILE A 35 -30.48 -39.83 9.62
N ARG A 36 -31.26 -38.83 10.08
CA ARG A 36 -31.40 -37.54 9.38
C ARG A 36 -30.08 -36.79 9.21
N ASN A 37 -29.13 -37.02 10.11
CA ASN A 37 -27.82 -36.38 10.09
C ASN A 37 -26.71 -37.27 9.49
N ASN A 38 -27.05 -38.39 8.85
CA ASN A 38 -26.10 -39.32 8.20
C ASN A 38 -25.02 -39.88 9.15
N VAL A 39 -25.31 -40.00 10.44
CA VAL A 39 -24.39 -40.54 11.46
C VAL A 39 -24.55 -42.07 11.60
N PHE A 40 -25.71 -42.61 11.23
CA PHE A 40 -26.01 -44.03 11.43
C PHE A 40 -25.45 -44.93 10.30
N LYS A 41 -24.45 -45.75 10.63
CA LYS A 41 -23.67 -46.57 9.67
C LYS A 41 -24.48 -47.56 8.80
N TYR A 42 -25.68 -47.98 9.20
CA TYR A 42 -26.43 -49.02 8.48
C TYR A 42 -27.27 -48.50 7.30
N PHE A 43 -27.45 -47.18 7.16
CA PHE A 43 -28.30 -46.56 6.12
C PHE A 43 -27.55 -45.53 5.26
N ASN A 44 -26.23 -45.42 5.41
CA ASN A 44 -25.43 -44.45 4.67
C ASN A 44 -24.36 -45.19 3.84
N ASP A 45 -24.42 -45.01 2.52
CA ASP A 45 -23.45 -45.57 1.57
C ASP A 45 -22.15 -44.73 1.53
N GLN A 46 -22.10 -43.58 2.22
CA GLN A 46 -20.93 -42.69 2.33
C GLN A 46 -20.21 -42.83 3.68
N ILE A 47 -19.75 -44.03 4.03
CA ILE A 47 -18.98 -44.27 5.27
C ILE A 47 -17.59 -43.59 5.22
N ASP A 48 -17.17 -43.15 4.04
CA ASP A 48 -15.82 -42.62 3.80
C ASP A 48 -15.67 -41.13 4.16
N LEU A 49 -16.74 -40.50 4.69
CA LEU A 49 -16.73 -39.09 5.13
C LEU A 49 -17.24 -38.94 6.57
N ILE A 50 -16.59 -38.06 7.34
CA ILE A 50 -17.14 -37.59 8.62
C ILE A 50 -18.40 -36.75 8.33
N PRO A 51 -19.56 -37.07 8.95
CA PRO A 51 -20.82 -36.38 8.68
C PRO A 51 -20.74 -34.86 8.89
N GLN A 52 -21.45 -34.10 8.05
CA GLN A 52 -21.42 -32.63 8.11
C GLN A 52 -21.89 -32.09 9.47
N CYS A 53 -22.86 -32.74 10.12
CA CYS A 53 -23.32 -32.34 11.45
C CYS A 53 -22.18 -32.36 12.48
N VAL A 54 -21.25 -33.32 12.38
CA VAL A 54 -20.06 -33.41 13.25
C VAL A 54 -19.08 -32.30 12.85
N ARG A 55 -18.79 -32.13 11.56
CA ARG A 55 -17.83 -31.11 11.07
C ARG A 55 -18.27 -29.66 11.33
N ALA A 56 -19.58 -29.41 11.42
CA ALA A 56 -20.16 -28.11 11.74
C ALA A 56 -20.39 -27.91 13.25
N SER A 57 -20.06 -28.90 14.09
CA SER A 57 -20.18 -28.78 15.55
C SER A 57 -19.10 -27.88 16.14
N ALA A 58 -19.23 -27.51 17.41
CA ALA A 58 -18.22 -26.72 18.08
C ALA A 58 -16.89 -27.47 18.13
N ARG A 59 -15.78 -26.73 18.15
CA ARG A 59 -14.41 -27.29 18.19
C ARG A 59 -14.25 -28.40 19.23
N ASN A 60 -14.79 -28.22 20.44
CA ASN A 60 -14.70 -29.20 21.52
C ASN A 60 -15.51 -30.48 21.26
N ASP A 61 -16.62 -30.40 20.53
CA ASP A 61 -17.43 -31.56 20.17
C ASP A 61 -16.71 -32.41 19.12
N ILE A 62 -16.04 -31.78 18.16
CA ILE A 62 -15.19 -32.46 17.18
C ILE A 62 -14.00 -33.13 17.89
N LEU A 63 -13.37 -32.46 18.86
CA LEU A 63 -12.29 -33.05 19.66
C LEU A 63 -12.79 -34.26 20.47
N ALA A 64 -14.00 -34.19 21.03
CA ALA A 64 -14.62 -35.33 21.72
C ALA A 64 -14.93 -36.49 20.74
N PHE A 65 -15.38 -36.19 19.52
CA PHE A 65 -15.55 -37.18 18.46
C PHE A 65 -14.22 -37.87 18.12
N LEU A 66 -13.14 -37.12 17.96
CA LEU A 66 -11.79 -37.67 17.71
C LEU A 66 -11.30 -38.54 18.87
N ALA A 67 -11.58 -38.15 20.13
CA ALA A 67 -11.28 -38.96 21.29
C ALA A 67 -12.02 -40.30 21.27
N GLY A 68 -13.31 -40.29 20.91
CA GLY A 68 -14.10 -41.51 20.75
C GLY A 68 -13.60 -42.40 19.60
N LEU A 69 -13.17 -41.81 18.48
CA LEU A 69 -12.57 -42.54 17.38
C LEU A 69 -11.23 -43.18 17.78
N LEU A 70 -10.42 -42.48 18.58
CA LEU A 70 -9.18 -42.99 19.13
C LEU A 70 -9.42 -44.16 20.09
N ASP A 71 -10.39 -44.01 20.99
CA ASP A 71 -10.73 -45.05 21.97
C ASP A 71 -11.35 -46.30 21.33
N SER A 72 -12.05 -46.15 20.21
CA SER A 72 -12.56 -47.29 19.44
C SER A 72 -11.48 -47.94 18.58
N ASP A 73 -10.98 -47.24 17.57
CA ASP A 73 -10.18 -47.81 16.47
C ASP A 73 -8.71 -47.38 16.47
N GLY A 74 -8.31 -46.52 17.42
CA GLY A 74 -6.94 -46.04 17.56
C GLY A 74 -6.04 -46.85 18.48
N TRP A 75 -4.80 -46.41 18.58
CA TRP A 75 -3.77 -46.90 19.50
C TRP A 75 -3.12 -45.72 20.22
N SER A 76 -2.77 -45.91 21.49
CA SER A 76 -1.93 -44.99 22.26
C SER A 76 -0.95 -45.81 23.10
N GLY A 77 0.30 -45.34 23.21
CA GLY A 77 1.34 -46.02 23.97
C GLY A 77 2.64 -45.24 24.03
N LEU A 78 3.64 -45.85 24.66
CA LEU A 78 4.98 -45.26 24.80
C LEU A 78 5.88 -45.70 23.64
N THR A 79 6.66 -44.76 23.12
CA THR A 79 7.73 -45.07 22.15
C THR A 79 8.86 -45.84 22.82
N HIS A 80 9.51 -46.74 22.07
CA HIS A 80 10.58 -47.60 22.61
C HIS A 80 11.83 -46.82 23.05
N GLU A 81 12.18 -45.74 22.35
CA GLU A 81 13.44 -45.01 22.57
C GLU A 81 13.33 -43.94 23.66
N THR A 82 12.30 -43.09 23.61
CA THR A 82 12.20 -41.91 24.48
C THR A 82 11.19 -42.07 25.61
N ARG A 83 10.44 -43.17 25.61
CA ARG A 83 9.27 -43.41 26.49
C ARG A 83 8.24 -42.28 26.43
N ALA A 84 8.26 -41.47 25.38
CA ALA A 84 7.26 -40.44 25.16
C ALA A 84 5.95 -41.08 24.68
N GLY A 85 4.82 -40.56 25.17
CA GLY A 85 3.50 -40.98 24.74
C GLY A 85 3.21 -40.56 23.30
N ARG A 86 2.61 -41.46 22.54
CA ARG A 86 2.21 -41.26 21.14
C ARG A 86 0.86 -41.93 20.91
N PHE A 87 0.06 -41.40 19.99
CA PHE A 87 -1.18 -42.02 19.56
C PHE A 87 -1.28 -42.10 18.04
N THR A 88 -2.03 -43.06 17.53
CA THR A 88 -2.21 -43.30 16.08
C THR A 88 -3.60 -43.83 15.80
N LEU A 89 -4.27 -43.23 14.82
CA LEU A 89 -5.49 -43.74 14.22
C LEU A 89 -5.12 -44.53 12.96
N SER A 90 -5.90 -45.55 12.61
CA SER A 90 -5.63 -46.35 11.42
C SER A 90 -6.90 -46.59 10.62
N THR A 91 -6.80 -46.53 9.30
CA THR A 91 -7.90 -46.83 8.38
C THR A 91 -7.36 -47.47 7.10
N SER A 92 -8.14 -48.33 6.46
CA SER A 92 -7.82 -48.85 5.12
C SER A 92 -8.32 -47.94 4.00
N ASP A 93 -9.15 -46.96 4.32
CA ASP A 93 -9.73 -46.05 3.33
C ASP A 93 -8.88 -44.78 3.19
N LYS A 94 -8.37 -44.54 1.98
CA LYS A 94 -7.52 -43.39 1.67
C LYS A 94 -8.27 -42.07 1.82
N PHE A 95 -9.51 -42.02 1.35
CA PHE A 95 -10.30 -40.81 1.32
C PHE A 95 -10.73 -40.42 2.73
N PHE A 96 -11.15 -41.39 3.54
CA PHE A 96 -11.41 -41.19 4.96
C PHE A 96 -10.16 -40.76 5.72
N ALA A 97 -8.98 -41.32 5.41
CA ALA A 97 -7.72 -40.89 6.02
C ALA A 97 -7.43 -39.42 5.74
N GLN A 98 -7.55 -38.99 4.49
CA GLN A 98 -7.34 -37.59 4.09
C GLN A 98 -8.35 -36.67 4.77
N HIS A 99 -9.63 -37.03 4.75
CA HIS A 99 -10.67 -36.21 5.34
C HIS A 99 -10.57 -36.14 6.88
N LEU A 100 -10.18 -37.22 7.54
CA LEU A 100 -9.91 -37.23 8.99
C LEU A 100 -8.72 -36.33 9.34
N GLN A 101 -7.68 -36.33 8.50
CA GLN A 101 -6.54 -35.42 8.65
C GLN A 101 -7.01 -33.95 8.56
N ASP A 102 -7.83 -33.59 7.57
CA ASP A 102 -8.32 -32.22 7.40
C ASP A 102 -9.17 -31.77 8.59
N VAL A 103 -10.12 -32.62 9.03
CA VAL A 103 -11.00 -32.32 10.17
C VAL A 103 -10.20 -32.19 11.47
N SER A 104 -9.18 -33.03 11.68
CA SER A 104 -8.35 -32.97 12.88
C SER A 104 -7.46 -31.72 12.90
N TRP A 105 -6.92 -31.34 11.73
CA TRP A 105 -6.14 -30.11 11.56
C TRP A 105 -6.96 -28.86 11.89
N ALA A 106 -8.21 -28.79 11.40
CA ALA A 106 -9.10 -27.66 11.65
C ALA A 106 -9.36 -27.38 13.14
N VAL A 107 -9.23 -28.39 14.01
CA VAL A 107 -9.44 -28.25 15.46
C VAL A 107 -8.16 -28.19 16.28
N GLY A 108 -7.00 -28.19 15.62
CA GLY A 108 -5.68 -28.06 16.26
C GLY A 108 -5.06 -29.40 16.71
N VAL A 109 -5.50 -30.53 16.14
CA VAL A 109 -4.91 -31.86 16.35
C VAL A 109 -4.34 -32.37 15.02
N PRO A 110 -3.18 -31.85 14.59
CA PRO A 110 -2.60 -32.23 13.32
C PRO A 110 -2.07 -33.66 13.36
N LEU A 111 -2.49 -34.45 12.37
CA LEU A 111 -2.09 -35.85 12.18
C LEU A 111 -1.17 -35.95 10.96
N GLY A 112 -0.04 -36.63 11.10
CA GLY A 112 0.78 -37.06 9.96
C GLY A 112 0.23 -38.37 9.40
N CYS A 113 0.07 -38.46 8.08
CA CYS A 113 -0.43 -39.64 7.40
C CYS A 113 0.74 -40.43 6.77
N SER A 114 0.79 -41.74 7.01
CA SER A 114 1.75 -42.65 6.36
C SER A 114 1.04 -43.90 5.87
N LEU A 115 1.47 -44.43 4.72
CA LEU A 115 0.95 -45.68 4.17
C LEU A 115 1.82 -46.84 4.63
N ASN A 116 1.26 -47.75 5.41
CA ASN A 116 1.89 -49.03 5.69
C ASN A 116 1.57 -50.00 4.56
N ASN A 117 2.59 -50.31 3.75
CA ASN A 117 2.56 -51.26 2.64
C ASN A 117 3.35 -52.56 2.94
N THR A 118 3.92 -52.70 4.15
CA THR A 118 4.84 -53.79 4.50
C THR A 118 4.24 -54.81 5.49
N GLY A 119 3.10 -54.49 6.12
CA GLY A 119 2.51 -55.33 7.18
C GLY A 119 1.47 -56.34 6.70
N ALA A 120 1.59 -57.58 7.16
CA ALA A 120 0.46 -58.52 7.19
C ALA A 120 -0.49 -58.10 8.33
N ASN A 121 -1.63 -57.48 7.99
CA ASN A 121 -2.65 -57.16 8.98
C ASN A 121 -3.63 -58.32 9.19
N LEU A 122 -4.31 -58.34 10.34
CA LEU A 122 -5.33 -59.34 10.69
C LEU A 122 -6.56 -59.32 9.75
N GLN A 123 -6.66 -58.34 8.85
CA GLN A 123 -7.82 -58.06 8.01
C GLN A 123 -7.57 -58.31 6.51
N THR A 124 -6.48 -58.99 6.12
CA THR A 124 -6.15 -59.36 4.73
C THR A 124 -6.05 -58.20 3.71
N ARG A 125 -6.06 -56.93 4.16
CA ARG A 125 -5.96 -55.74 3.28
C ARG A 125 -4.51 -55.26 3.19
N ARG A 126 -3.99 -55.00 1.98
CA ARG A 126 -2.57 -54.65 1.76
C ARG A 126 -2.18 -53.21 2.13
N GLU A 127 -3.15 -52.30 2.20
CA GLU A 127 -2.90 -50.87 2.42
C GLU A 127 -3.59 -50.41 3.71
N MET A 128 -2.81 -49.86 4.64
CA MET A 128 -3.31 -49.24 5.87
C MET A 128 -2.69 -47.86 6.04
N TYR A 129 -3.53 -46.83 6.12
CA TYR A 129 -3.13 -45.47 6.41
C TYR A 129 -3.05 -45.28 7.93
N LEU A 130 -1.88 -44.88 8.41
CA LEU A 130 -1.59 -44.59 9.80
C LEU A 130 -1.54 -43.08 10.00
N LEU A 131 -2.43 -42.56 10.84
CA LEU A 131 -2.56 -41.15 11.17
C LEU A 131 -2.06 -40.90 12.59
N THR A 132 -0.87 -40.34 12.71
CA THR A 132 -0.20 -40.16 14.00
C THR A 132 -0.14 -38.70 14.40
N GLY A 133 -0.42 -38.39 15.67
CA GLY A 133 -0.20 -37.04 16.23
C GLY A 133 1.21 -36.50 15.97
N CYS A 134 1.31 -35.23 15.57
CA CYS A 134 2.57 -34.56 15.26
C CYS A 134 2.85 -33.37 16.18
N VAL A 135 4.05 -32.79 16.08
CA VAL A 135 4.56 -31.73 16.99
C VAL A 135 3.82 -30.39 16.91
N TYR A 136 3.03 -30.14 15.85
CA TYR A 136 2.26 -28.89 15.68
C TYR A 136 0.95 -28.86 16.48
N MET A 137 0.79 -29.76 17.44
CA MET A 137 -0.44 -29.89 18.20
C MET A 137 -0.68 -28.64 19.05
N VAL A 138 -1.88 -28.08 18.94
CA VAL A 138 -2.30 -26.96 19.77
C VAL A 138 -2.57 -27.50 21.17
N HIS A 139 -1.87 -26.96 22.17
CA HIS A 139 -1.90 -27.48 23.54
C HIS A 139 -3.32 -27.62 24.08
N ASP A 140 -4.14 -26.56 23.99
CA ASP A 140 -5.53 -26.58 24.45
C ASP A 140 -6.40 -27.63 23.73
N ALA A 141 -6.12 -27.91 22.45
CA ALA A 141 -6.84 -28.95 21.70
C ALA A 141 -6.54 -30.33 22.28
N PHE A 142 -5.25 -30.57 22.57
CA PHE A 142 -4.78 -31.82 23.10
C PHE A 142 -5.30 -32.08 24.52
N GLU A 143 -5.39 -31.06 25.36
CA GLU A 143 -5.96 -31.20 26.71
C GLU A 143 -7.43 -31.65 26.67
N VAL A 144 -8.23 -31.12 25.74
CA VAL A 144 -9.60 -31.59 25.53
C VAL A 144 -9.61 -33.04 25.02
N LEU A 145 -8.73 -33.40 24.08
CA LEU A 145 -8.61 -34.77 23.58
C LEU A 145 -8.21 -35.74 24.70
N LEU A 146 -7.21 -35.40 25.50
CA LEU A 146 -6.72 -36.17 26.64
C LEU A 146 -7.81 -36.35 27.71
N ARG A 147 -8.55 -35.28 28.04
CA ARG A 147 -9.65 -35.35 29.01
C ARG A 147 -10.79 -36.28 28.57
N ASN A 148 -10.97 -36.48 27.26
CA ASN A 148 -12.07 -37.28 26.72
C ASN A 148 -11.65 -38.67 26.20
N SER A 149 -10.36 -38.99 26.12
CA SER A 149 -9.87 -40.31 25.68
C SER A 149 -9.32 -41.13 26.85
N THR A 150 -9.93 -42.29 27.07
CA THR A 150 -9.49 -43.29 28.05
C THR A 150 -8.12 -43.86 27.68
N LYS A 151 -7.85 -44.11 26.39
CA LYS A 151 -6.53 -44.63 25.95
C LYS A 151 -5.40 -43.63 26.20
N LEU A 152 -5.62 -42.34 25.95
CA LEU A 152 -4.63 -41.31 26.24
C LEU A 152 -4.40 -41.16 27.75
N GLN A 153 -5.46 -41.14 28.56
CA GLN A 153 -5.35 -41.09 30.03
C GLN A 153 -4.61 -42.30 30.59
N THR A 154 -4.90 -43.49 30.07
CA THR A 154 -4.22 -44.73 30.46
C THR A 154 -2.74 -44.68 30.09
N THR A 155 -2.40 -44.09 28.95
CA THR A 155 -1.00 -43.93 28.55
C THR A 155 -0.27 -42.93 29.44
N ALA A 156 -0.92 -41.80 29.76
CA ALA A 156 -0.37 -40.77 30.64
C ALA A 156 -0.21 -41.23 32.10
N SER A 157 -0.97 -42.26 32.52
CA SER A 157 -0.88 -42.83 33.87
C SER A 157 0.16 -43.95 34.00
N LEU A 158 0.83 -44.35 32.92
CA LEU A 158 1.89 -45.36 32.98
C LEU A 158 3.10 -44.82 33.79
N PRO A 159 3.70 -45.62 34.68
CA PRO A 159 4.86 -45.17 35.48
C PRO A 159 6.07 -44.75 34.64
N GLU A 160 6.21 -45.30 33.44
CA GLU A 160 7.30 -44.98 32.49
C GLU A 160 6.99 -43.78 31.58
N PHE A 161 5.79 -43.20 31.68
CA PHE A 161 5.43 -42.03 30.88
C PHE A 161 6.23 -40.80 31.33
N THR A 162 6.87 -40.13 30.37
CA THR A 162 7.66 -38.91 30.63
C THR A 162 6.95 -37.65 30.14
N ARG A 163 6.56 -37.64 28.87
CA ARG A 163 5.86 -36.54 28.18
C ARG A 163 5.19 -37.04 26.91
N TRP A 164 4.37 -36.22 26.28
CA TRP A 164 3.87 -36.53 24.93
C TRP A 164 4.91 -36.19 23.87
N GLU A 165 5.02 -37.04 22.84
CA GLU A 165 6.04 -36.88 21.78
C GLU A 165 5.92 -35.53 21.06
N TRP A 166 4.71 -35.01 20.92
CA TRP A 166 4.47 -33.72 20.26
C TRP A 166 5.04 -32.53 21.06
N GLN A 167 5.29 -32.68 22.36
CA GLN A 167 5.86 -31.65 23.25
C GLN A 167 7.40 -31.57 23.18
N THR A 168 8.02 -32.12 22.13
CA THR A 168 9.48 -32.11 21.96
C THR A 168 9.95 -30.86 21.21
N GLU A 169 10.77 -30.01 21.83
CA GLU A 169 11.24 -28.71 21.30
C GLU A 169 12.16 -28.79 20.06
N HIS A 170 12.52 -29.99 19.55
CA HIS A 170 13.68 -30.13 18.64
C HIS A 170 13.49 -31.00 17.39
N LYS A 171 12.26 -31.26 16.90
CA LYS A 171 12.14 -31.82 15.54
C LYS A 171 12.07 -30.68 14.52
N ARG A 172 13.24 -30.36 13.92
CA ARG A 172 13.33 -29.70 12.61
C ARG A 172 12.52 -30.55 11.62
N ASN A 173 11.32 -30.12 11.27
CA ASN A 173 10.50 -30.86 10.32
C ASN A 173 10.85 -30.39 8.91
N HIS A 174 11.63 -31.20 8.21
CA HIS A 174 11.55 -31.22 6.76
C HIS A 174 10.10 -31.59 6.40
N ILE A 175 9.43 -30.74 5.63
CA ILE A 175 8.31 -31.18 4.78
C ILE A 175 8.82 -32.45 4.09
N GLY A 176 8.11 -33.57 4.22
CA GLY A 176 8.63 -34.90 3.86
C GLY A 176 9.33 -34.94 2.50
N LYS A 177 10.24 -35.90 2.29
CA LYS A 177 10.96 -36.04 1.02
C LYS A 177 9.97 -36.18 -0.13
N ILE A 178 10.10 -35.35 -1.17
CA ILE A 178 9.39 -35.57 -2.44
C ILE A 178 9.87 -36.91 -3.00
N THR A 179 8.99 -37.90 -3.06
CA THR A 179 9.32 -39.26 -3.52
C THR A 179 8.96 -39.47 -4.99
N GLU A 180 7.99 -38.71 -5.52
CA GLU A 180 7.47 -38.85 -6.87
C GLU A 180 6.82 -37.53 -7.31
N LEU A 181 6.88 -37.24 -8.62
CA LEU A 181 6.11 -36.19 -9.29
C LEU A 181 5.41 -36.84 -10.48
N ALA A 182 4.09 -36.79 -10.52
CA ALA A 182 3.29 -37.35 -11.61
C ALA A 182 2.26 -36.32 -12.09
N PRO A 183 1.98 -36.24 -13.41
CA PRO A 183 0.94 -35.35 -13.93
C PRO A 183 -0.43 -35.76 -13.37
N GLY A 184 -1.11 -34.82 -12.73
CA GLY A 184 -2.48 -35.00 -12.22
C GLY A 184 -3.54 -34.83 -13.30
N ASN A 185 -4.77 -35.21 -12.99
CA ASN A 185 -5.93 -34.92 -13.84
C ASN A 185 -6.19 -33.40 -13.88
N VAL A 186 -6.68 -32.90 -15.01
CA VAL A 186 -7.17 -31.52 -15.12
C VAL A 186 -8.44 -31.41 -14.29
N VAL A 187 -8.35 -30.71 -13.16
CA VAL A 187 -9.48 -30.46 -12.25
C VAL A 187 -9.51 -28.97 -11.90
N PRO A 188 -10.69 -28.42 -11.53
CA PRO A 188 -10.77 -27.07 -11.00
C PRO A 188 -9.85 -26.91 -9.78
N THR A 189 -9.05 -25.86 -9.79
CA THR A 189 -8.18 -25.48 -8.66
C THR A 189 -8.88 -24.43 -7.81
N TYR A 190 -8.68 -24.51 -6.50
CA TYR A 190 -9.26 -23.57 -5.54
C TYR A 190 -8.12 -22.95 -4.72
N ASP A 191 -8.23 -21.65 -4.44
CA ASP A 191 -7.32 -20.90 -3.58
C ASP A 191 -8.12 -20.28 -2.44
N ILE A 192 -7.46 -19.97 -1.33
CA ILE A 192 -8.07 -19.40 -0.12
C ILE A 192 -7.38 -18.08 0.19
N GLU A 193 -8.14 -17.00 0.13
CA GLU A 193 -7.68 -15.70 0.63
C GLU A 193 -7.71 -15.69 2.16
N VAL A 194 -6.57 -15.38 2.77
CA VAL A 194 -6.41 -15.32 4.22
C VAL A 194 -6.15 -13.88 4.63
N GLU A 195 -7.01 -13.34 5.51
CA GLU A 195 -6.92 -11.97 5.98
C GLU A 195 -5.63 -11.77 6.82
N GLY A 196 -4.82 -10.79 6.44
CA GLY A 196 -3.62 -10.38 7.18
C GLY A 196 -2.34 -11.18 6.87
N ASN A 197 -2.41 -12.30 6.13
CA ASN A 197 -1.25 -13.10 5.70
C ASN A 197 -1.56 -13.84 4.38
N HIS A 198 -0.71 -13.73 3.34
CA HIS A 198 -0.99 -14.33 2.01
C HIS A 198 -0.61 -15.82 1.88
N TRP A 199 -0.89 -16.63 2.90
CA TRP A 199 -0.57 -18.06 2.89
C TRP A 199 -1.51 -18.85 3.81
N PHE A 200 -1.71 -20.13 3.48
CA PHE A 200 -2.48 -21.09 4.29
C PHE A 200 -1.74 -22.42 4.38
N TYR A 201 -2.12 -23.27 5.33
CA TYR A 201 -1.61 -24.64 5.38
C TYR A 201 -2.48 -25.55 4.51
N ALA A 202 -1.89 -26.13 3.46
CA ALA A 202 -2.48 -27.21 2.67
C ALA A 202 -1.95 -28.55 3.19
N GLY A 203 -2.68 -29.15 4.13
CA GLY A 203 -2.14 -30.23 4.97
C GLY A 203 -0.94 -29.72 5.78
N ALA A 204 0.19 -30.43 5.75
CA ALA A 204 1.41 -30.05 6.49
C ALA A 204 2.34 -29.07 5.75
N VAL A 205 1.92 -28.52 4.61
CA VAL A 205 2.74 -27.65 3.76
C VAL A 205 2.21 -26.23 3.80
N LYS A 206 3.11 -25.26 3.99
CA LYS A 206 2.80 -23.83 3.88
C LYS A 206 2.63 -23.48 2.39
N SER A 207 1.40 -23.19 1.98
CA SER A 207 1.04 -22.80 0.60
C SER A 207 0.93 -21.28 0.50
N HIS A 208 1.52 -20.67 -0.53
CA HIS A 208 1.45 -19.23 -0.84
C HIS A 208 1.28 -19.01 -2.35
N ASN A 209 1.03 -17.76 -2.76
CA ASN A 209 0.72 -17.31 -4.12
C ASN A 209 1.04 -18.31 -5.25
N SER A 210 -0.02 -19.01 -5.65
CA SER A 210 -0.04 -20.09 -6.62
C SER A 210 0.52 -19.69 -8.00
N SER A 211 0.68 -18.39 -8.29
CA SER A 211 1.02 -17.90 -9.64
C SER A 211 2.42 -18.29 -10.11
N GLN A 212 3.44 -18.29 -9.25
CA GLN A 212 4.80 -18.68 -9.70
C GLN A 212 5.01 -20.19 -9.71
N LEU A 213 4.32 -20.92 -8.82
CA LEU A 213 4.36 -22.39 -8.80
C LEU A 213 3.64 -23.00 -10.00
N LEU A 214 2.51 -22.41 -10.42
CA LEU A 214 1.68 -22.87 -11.52
C LEU A 214 2.14 -22.36 -12.90
N ASP A 215 3.28 -21.65 -12.95
CA ASP A 215 3.77 -21.00 -14.16
C ASP A 215 2.65 -20.14 -14.81
N CYS A 216 2.11 -19.21 -14.03
CA CYS A 216 1.17 -18.19 -14.49
C CYS A 216 1.88 -16.85 -14.73
N SER A 217 1.37 -16.06 -15.67
CA SER A 217 1.79 -14.66 -15.85
C SER A 217 1.38 -13.79 -14.65
N SER A 218 1.99 -12.62 -14.52
CA SER A 218 1.71 -11.72 -13.38
C SER A 218 0.31 -11.10 -13.52
N GLY A 219 -0.53 -11.25 -12.49
CA GLY A 219 -1.87 -10.67 -12.46
C GLY A 219 -2.78 -11.20 -13.57
N LEU A 220 -3.52 -10.30 -14.24
CA LEU A 220 -4.39 -10.63 -15.38
C LEU A 220 -3.69 -10.51 -16.74
N HIS A 221 -2.38 -10.26 -16.77
CA HIS A 221 -1.65 -9.98 -18.01
C HIS A 221 -1.32 -11.26 -18.78
N ALA A 222 -1.16 -11.14 -20.10
CA ALA A 222 -0.60 -12.19 -20.94
C ALA A 222 0.89 -12.42 -20.63
N ARG A 223 1.50 -13.46 -21.21
CA ARG A 223 2.95 -13.64 -21.14
C ARG A 223 3.69 -12.51 -21.86
N TRP A 224 4.92 -12.21 -21.47
CA TRP A 224 5.65 -11.12 -22.10
C TRP A 224 5.97 -11.41 -23.58
N ALA A 225 6.54 -12.57 -23.89
CA ALA A 225 6.86 -13.03 -25.24
C ALA A 225 6.98 -14.58 -25.25
N PRO A 226 7.08 -15.24 -26.41
CA PRO A 226 7.34 -16.69 -26.46
C PRO A 226 8.67 -17.06 -25.79
N TYR A 227 9.67 -16.20 -25.98
CA TYR A 227 11.01 -16.31 -25.43
C TYR A 227 11.49 -14.95 -24.93
N TYR A 228 11.94 -14.87 -23.68
CA TYR A 228 12.40 -13.63 -23.08
C TYR A 228 13.37 -13.89 -21.93
N ILE A 229 14.19 -12.90 -21.59
CA ILE A 229 14.96 -12.88 -20.36
C ILE A 229 14.11 -12.20 -19.29
N ARG A 230 13.99 -12.83 -18.12
CA ARG A 230 13.44 -12.23 -16.92
C ARG A 230 14.59 -11.79 -16.01
N ASN A 231 14.68 -10.49 -15.77
CA ASN A 231 15.69 -9.89 -14.91
C ASN A 231 15.18 -9.83 -13.47
N VAL A 232 15.93 -10.40 -12.52
CA VAL A 232 15.56 -10.46 -11.10
C VAL A 232 16.66 -9.83 -10.25
N ARG A 233 16.32 -8.84 -9.44
CA ARG A 233 17.27 -8.17 -8.54
C ARG A 233 17.44 -8.97 -7.26
N VAL A 234 18.69 -9.23 -6.87
CA VAL A 234 19.06 -9.96 -5.65
C VAL A 234 20.17 -9.21 -4.93
N ALA A 235 20.02 -9.01 -3.63
CA ALA A 235 21.04 -8.39 -2.80
C ALA A 235 22.31 -9.26 -2.72
N ALA A 236 23.49 -8.65 -2.81
CA ALA A 236 24.78 -9.35 -2.68
C ALA A 236 24.95 -10.06 -1.32
N THR A 237 24.22 -9.61 -0.30
CA THR A 237 24.21 -10.22 1.04
C THR A 237 23.36 -11.48 1.14
N SER A 238 22.46 -11.73 0.18
CA SER A 238 21.53 -12.86 0.23
C SER A 238 22.26 -14.21 0.08
N PRO A 239 21.94 -15.23 0.89
CA PRO A 239 22.39 -16.61 0.65
C PRO A 239 22.05 -17.10 -0.77
N LEU A 240 20.92 -16.64 -1.32
CA LEU A 240 20.48 -16.98 -2.67
C LEU A 240 21.44 -16.42 -3.74
N PHE A 241 21.91 -15.18 -3.59
CA PHE A 241 22.91 -14.60 -4.50
C PHE A 241 24.17 -15.45 -4.53
N LYS A 242 24.68 -15.88 -3.38
CA LYS A 242 25.91 -16.68 -3.28
C LYS A 242 25.75 -18.04 -3.98
N VAL A 243 24.60 -18.70 -3.82
CA VAL A 243 24.29 -19.95 -4.52
C VAL A 243 24.23 -19.74 -6.03
N LEU A 244 23.54 -18.69 -6.50
CA LEU A 244 23.40 -18.40 -7.92
C LEU A 244 24.76 -18.05 -8.56
N ARG A 245 25.58 -17.26 -7.85
CA ARG A 245 26.93 -16.90 -8.28
C ARG A 245 27.83 -18.12 -8.36
N ASP A 246 27.84 -18.96 -7.34
CA ASP A 246 28.71 -20.15 -7.28
C ASP A 246 28.25 -21.24 -8.27
N ALA A 247 26.96 -21.25 -8.62
CA ALA A 247 26.45 -22.04 -9.73
C ALA A 247 26.86 -21.48 -11.10
N GLY A 248 27.31 -20.23 -11.19
CA GLY A 248 27.72 -19.56 -12.43
C GLY A 248 26.54 -18.99 -13.23
N VAL A 249 25.43 -18.65 -12.56
CA VAL A 249 24.25 -18.09 -13.22
C VAL A 249 24.58 -16.73 -13.84
N PRO A 250 24.14 -16.41 -15.07
CA PRO A 250 24.38 -15.11 -15.68
C PRO A 250 23.80 -13.97 -14.84
N MET A 251 24.64 -12.98 -14.52
CA MET A 251 24.25 -11.82 -13.72
C MET A 251 25.16 -10.61 -13.96
N ASP A 252 24.59 -9.43 -13.83
CA ASP A 252 25.29 -8.14 -13.92
C ASP A 252 25.05 -7.32 -12.64
N PRO A 253 25.98 -6.43 -12.24
CA PRO A 253 25.70 -5.39 -11.26
C PRO A 253 24.46 -4.57 -11.66
N GLU A 254 23.66 -4.13 -10.68
CA GLU A 254 22.56 -3.20 -10.96
C GLU A 254 23.08 -1.92 -11.65
N ASN A 255 22.28 -1.39 -12.58
CA ASN A 255 22.65 -0.23 -13.40
C ASN A 255 23.26 0.90 -12.55
N GLY A 256 24.47 1.34 -12.93
CA GLY A 256 25.25 2.35 -12.19
C GLY A 256 26.22 1.79 -11.13
N GLN A 257 26.28 0.47 -10.92
CA GLN A 257 27.22 -0.18 -9.99
C GLN A 257 28.30 -0.98 -10.75
N THR A 258 29.46 -1.18 -10.13
CA THR A 258 30.55 -2.04 -10.62
C THR A 258 30.58 -3.36 -9.85
N PRO A 259 31.16 -4.44 -10.38
CA PRO A 259 31.28 -5.72 -9.67
C PRO A 259 31.94 -5.61 -8.29
N GLU A 260 32.84 -4.65 -8.10
CA GLU A 260 33.58 -4.43 -6.87
C GLU A 260 32.73 -3.80 -5.76
N ASP A 261 31.77 -2.93 -6.14
CA ASP A 261 30.96 -2.13 -5.20
C ASP A 261 29.47 -2.52 -5.20
N ALA A 262 29.09 -3.53 -5.99
CA ALA A 262 27.70 -3.91 -6.20
C ALA A 262 27.04 -4.48 -4.93
N ILE A 263 26.03 -3.77 -4.42
CA ILE A 263 25.16 -4.23 -3.34
C ILE A 263 23.94 -4.99 -3.86
N THR A 264 23.58 -4.78 -5.14
CA THR A 264 22.48 -5.45 -5.83
C THR A 264 22.98 -6.00 -7.16
N TRP A 265 22.60 -7.23 -7.46
CA TRP A 265 22.89 -7.91 -8.72
C TRP A 265 21.61 -8.25 -9.45
N VAL A 266 21.61 -8.10 -10.77
CA VAL A 266 20.53 -8.46 -11.67
C VAL A 266 20.84 -9.83 -12.26
N ILE A 267 20.03 -10.82 -11.93
CA ILE A 267 20.15 -12.19 -12.42
C ILE A 267 19.29 -12.34 -13.68
N HIS A 268 19.85 -12.95 -14.72
CA HIS A 268 19.20 -13.09 -16.03
C HIS A 268 18.70 -14.51 -16.23
N PHE A 269 17.38 -14.71 -16.14
CA PHE A 269 16.75 -16.02 -16.36
C PHE A 269 16.18 -16.12 -17.77
N PRO A 270 16.66 -17.05 -18.61
CA PRO A 270 16.02 -17.33 -19.89
C PRO A 270 14.68 -18.05 -19.65
N MET A 271 13.60 -17.44 -20.11
CA MET A 271 12.24 -17.94 -19.96
C MET A 271 11.66 -18.36 -21.31
N LYS A 272 10.94 -19.48 -21.31
CA LYS A 272 10.04 -19.88 -22.39
C LYS A 272 8.62 -19.87 -21.84
N SER A 273 7.72 -19.19 -22.54
CA SER A 273 6.29 -19.28 -22.23
C SER A 273 5.76 -20.68 -22.55
N PRO A 274 4.74 -21.18 -21.82
CA PRO A 274 4.11 -22.47 -22.14
C PRO A 274 3.73 -22.56 -23.62
N ASP A 275 3.78 -23.75 -24.19
CA ASP A 275 3.37 -23.95 -25.59
C ASP A 275 1.91 -23.51 -25.73
N SER A 276 1.59 -22.72 -26.77
CA SER A 276 0.30 -22.05 -27.00
C SER A 276 -0.12 -20.96 -26.00
N ALA A 277 0.78 -20.54 -25.10
CA ALA A 277 0.49 -19.41 -24.21
C ALA A 277 0.29 -18.11 -25.00
N ILE A 278 -0.73 -17.35 -24.61
CA ILE A 278 -0.98 -16.02 -25.15
C ILE A 278 0.07 -15.06 -24.60
N THR A 279 0.71 -14.31 -25.48
CA THR A 279 1.70 -13.28 -25.18
C THR A 279 1.14 -11.88 -25.38
N ARG A 280 1.90 -10.85 -24.99
CA ARG A 280 1.47 -9.45 -25.08
C ARG A 280 1.12 -9.02 -26.52
N ASN A 281 1.70 -9.68 -27.52
CA ASN A 281 1.46 -9.41 -28.94
C ASN A 281 0.31 -10.29 -29.53
N ASP A 282 -0.21 -11.26 -28.77
CA ASP A 282 -1.22 -12.21 -29.26
C ASP A 282 -2.66 -11.77 -28.94
N ARG A 283 -2.83 -10.64 -28.22
CA ARG A 283 -4.13 -10.01 -28.01
C ARG A 283 -4.08 -8.59 -28.50
N SER A 284 -5.03 -8.26 -29.37
CA SER A 284 -5.33 -6.87 -29.66
C SER A 284 -5.75 -6.13 -28.39
N ALA A 285 -5.61 -4.81 -28.38
CA ALA A 285 -6.01 -3.99 -27.24
C ALA A 285 -7.51 -4.16 -26.90
N VAL A 286 -8.36 -4.41 -27.90
CA VAL A 286 -9.78 -4.74 -27.71
C VAL A 286 -9.97 -6.11 -27.04
N GLU A 287 -9.21 -7.13 -27.43
CA GLU A 287 -9.26 -8.44 -26.77
C GLU A 287 -8.73 -8.38 -25.33
N GLN A 288 -7.77 -7.49 -25.06
CA GLN A 288 -7.32 -7.20 -23.69
C GLN A 288 -8.43 -6.52 -22.88
N CYS A 289 -9.18 -5.61 -23.48
CA CYS A 289 -10.36 -4.98 -22.89
C CYS A 289 -11.50 -5.98 -22.61
N GLU A 290 -11.81 -6.89 -23.54
CA GLU A 290 -12.79 -7.95 -23.34
C GLU A 290 -12.38 -8.90 -22.22
N TYR A 291 -11.11 -9.28 -22.17
CA TYR A 291 -10.59 -10.12 -21.10
C TYR A 291 -10.64 -9.39 -19.74
N TRP A 292 -10.32 -8.10 -19.73
CA TRP A 292 -10.50 -7.25 -18.54
C TRP A 292 -11.96 -7.19 -18.11
N LEU A 293 -12.90 -7.00 -19.05
CA LEU A 293 -14.33 -6.92 -18.79
C LEU A 293 -14.89 -8.21 -18.20
N GLN A 294 -14.46 -9.36 -18.72
CA GLN A 294 -14.80 -10.66 -18.13
C GLN A 294 -14.32 -10.78 -16.68
N ASN A 295 -13.08 -10.36 -16.40
CA ASN A 295 -12.56 -10.36 -15.03
C ASN A 295 -13.31 -9.34 -14.14
N LYS A 296 -13.68 -8.18 -14.69
CA LYS A 296 -14.50 -7.15 -14.02
C LYS A 296 -15.90 -7.64 -13.68
N LEU A 297 -16.54 -8.40 -14.56
CA LEU A 297 -17.92 -8.85 -14.36
C LEU A 297 -18.03 -10.09 -13.47
N TYR A 298 -17.00 -10.94 -13.44
CA TYR A 298 -17.09 -12.26 -12.82
C TYR A 298 -16.12 -12.51 -11.66
N TRP A 299 -15.08 -11.68 -11.49
CA TRP A 299 -13.97 -11.97 -10.57
C TRP A 299 -13.45 -10.79 -9.74
N THR A 300 -13.90 -9.55 -9.99
CA THR A 300 -13.44 -8.36 -9.24
C THR A 300 -14.55 -7.33 -9.06
N ASP A 301 -14.56 -6.61 -7.93
CA ASP A 301 -15.62 -5.62 -7.65
C ASP A 301 -15.30 -4.16 -8.10
N HIS A 302 -14.07 -3.75 -8.50
CA HIS A 302 -13.69 -2.30 -8.65
C HIS A 302 -12.62 -1.94 -9.73
N ASN A 303 -12.58 -0.68 -10.21
CA ASN A 303 -11.48 0.03 -10.96
C ASN A 303 -11.86 1.54 -11.23
N PRO A 304 -11.01 2.63 -11.30
CA PRO A 304 -9.68 3.00 -10.81
C PRO A 304 -9.72 4.35 -10.00
N SER A 305 -8.54 4.78 -9.52
CA SER A 305 -8.23 5.87 -8.57
C SER A 305 -8.42 7.33 -9.08
N CYS A 306 -9.49 8.03 -8.69
CA CYS A 306 -9.81 9.36 -9.26
C CYS A 306 -10.28 10.42 -8.23
N PHE A 307 -10.43 11.68 -8.68
CA PHE A 307 -10.90 12.83 -7.89
C PHE A 307 -12.21 13.42 -8.43
N THR A 308 -12.97 14.14 -7.62
CA THR A 308 -14.12 14.91 -8.15
C THR A 308 -13.66 16.04 -9.07
N ARG A 309 -14.53 16.47 -9.99
CA ARG A 309 -14.22 17.58 -10.91
C ARG A 309 -13.91 18.91 -10.20
N GLU A 310 -14.39 19.09 -8.98
CA GLU A 310 -14.13 20.30 -8.17
C GLU A 310 -12.78 20.27 -7.44
N THR A 311 -12.11 19.11 -7.40
CA THR A 311 -10.81 19.00 -6.76
C THR A 311 -9.78 19.86 -7.48
N ARG A 312 -8.99 20.60 -6.70
CA ARG A 312 -7.96 21.52 -7.18
C ARG A 312 -6.58 20.88 -7.13
N PHE A 313 -5.76 21.19 -8.12
CA PHE A 313 -4.38 20.72 -8.23
C PHE A 313 -3.46 21.82 -8.77
N ILE A 314 -2.16 21.68 -8.49
CA ILE A 314 -1.15 22.68 -8.81
C ILE A 314 -0.72 22.54 -10.26
N THR A 315 -0.79 23.64 -11.01
CA THR A 315 -0.32 23.77 -12.39
C THR A 315 0.64 24.95 -12.53
N ASP A 316 1.36 25.01 -13.64
CA ASP A 316 2.19 26.16 -14.02
C ASP A 316 1.36 27.44 -14.23
N GLN A 317 0.06 27.28 -14.46
CA GLN A 317 -0.93 28.36 -14.57
C GLN A 317 -1.68 28.63 -13.25
N GLY A 318 -1.09 28.23 -12.11
CA GLY A 318 -1.70 28.39 -10.79
C GLY A 318 -2.56 27.21 -10.36
N LEU A 319 -3.46 27.45 -9.41
CA LEU A 319 -4.32 26.42 -8.85
C LEU A 319 -5.58 26.26 -9.71
N ARG A 320 -5.75 25.09 -10.32
CA ARG A 320 -6.85 24.82 -11.27
C ARG A 320 -7.72 23.66 -10.79
N ARG A 321 -8.99 23.65 -11.18
CA ARG A 321 -9.93 22.54 -10.95
C ARG A 321 -9.91 21.59 -12.14
N PHE A 322 -10.13 20.31 -11.89
CA PHE A 322 -10.36 19.33 -12.97
C PHE A 322 -11.53 19.73 -13.90
N ALA A 323 -12.54 20.42 -13.38
CA ALA A 323 -13.69 20.91 -14.14
C ALA A 323 -13.32 21.87 -15.28
N GLU A 324 -12.17 22.54 -15.17
CA GLU A 324 -11.73 23.56 -16.12
C GLU A 324 -11.06 22.99 -17.37
N PHE A 325 -10.72 21.70 -17.35
CA PHE A 325 -10.07 21.01 -18.46
C PHE A 325 -11.05 20.06 -19.16
N GLY A 326 -10.84 19.86 -20.46
CA GLY A 326 -11.45 18.83 -21.25
C GLY A 326 -10.81 17.46 -21.04
N ASN A 327 -11.53 16.40 -21.44
CA ASN A 327 -10.96 15.06 -21.44
C ASN A 327 -9.87 14.94 -22.53
N GLY A 328 -8.66 14.59 -22.14
CA GLY A 328 -7.48 14.52 -23.01
C GLY A 328 -6.72 15.85 -23.14
N GLU A 329 -7.07 16.88 -22.37
CA GLU A 329 -6.36 18.17 -22.40
C GLU A 329 -5.02 18.07 -21.66
N SER A 330 -3.97 18.60 -22.29
CA SER A 330 -2.63 18.68 -21.70
C SER A 330 -2.58 19.73 -20.60
N VAL A 331 -1.84 19.43 -19.54
CA VAL A 331 -1.63 20.34 -18.42
C VAL A 331 -0.24 20.12 -17.84
N THR A 332 0.46 21.19 -17.47
CA THR A 332 1.74 21.08 -16.77
C THR A 332 1.49 21.04 -15.27
N VAL A 333 1.97 19.99 -14.60
CA VAL A 333 1.77 19.76 -13.16
C VAL A 333 3.09 19.53 -12.46
N LEU A 334 3.08 19.71 -11.13
CA LEU A 334 4.25 19.40 -10.30
C LEU A 334 4.32 17.88 -10.04
N ASN A 335 5.45 17.25 -10.29
CA ASN A 335 5.67 15.82 -10.02
C ASN A 335 6.16 15.54 -8.58
N GLU A 336 6.47 14.30 -8.25
CA GLU A 336 6.95 13.86 -6.92
C GLU A 336 8.29 14.47 -6.48
N THR A 337 9.09 14.93 -7.43
CA THR A 337 10.39 15.56 -7.19
C THR A 337 10.30 17.08 -7.09
N GLY A 338 9.12 17.67 -7.34
CA GLY A 338 8.95 19.13 -7.36
C GLY A 338 9.29 19.78 -8.70
N HIS A 339 9.46 19.02 -9.79
CA HIS A 339 9.67 19.58 -11.13
C HIS A 339 8.36 19.65 -11.91
N TRP A 340 8.26 20.63 -12.80
CA TRP A 340 7.15 20.77 -13.72
C TRP A 340 7.23 19.70 -14.81
N THR A 341 6.14 18.97 -15.04
CA THR A 341 6.04 17.90 -16.03
C THR A 341 4.71 17.97 -16.77
N GLU A 342 4.68 17.50 -18.01
CA GLU A 342 3.44 17.39 -18.77
C GLU A 342 2.59 16.21 -18.26
N GLY A 343 1.31 16.46 -18.07
CA GLY A 343 0.29 15.48 -17.79
C GLY A 343 -0.92 15.68 -18.70
N THR A 344 -1.80 14.68 -18.72
CA THR A 344 -3.07 14.76 -19.46
C THR A 344 -4.24 14.61 -18.51
N VAL A 345 -5.20 15.53 -18.54
CA VAL A 345 -6.42 15.40 -17.74
C VAL A 345 -7.34 14.37 -18.39
N ARG A 346 -7.75 13.35 -17.63
CA ARG A 346 -8.74 12.35 -18.06
C ARG A 346 -10.00 12.47 -17.24
N HIS A 347 -11.15 12.35 -17.90
CA HIS A 347 -12.45 12.27 -17.26
C HIS A 347 -12.96 10.83 -17.30
N PHE A 348 -13.61 10.42 -16.21
CA PHE A 348 -14.15 9.09 -16.03
C PHE A 348 -15.63 9.16 -15.59
N ALA A 349 -16.31 8.02 -15.61
CA ALA A 349 -17.71 7.89 -15.24
C ALA A 349 -17.95 8.22 -13.76
N ALA A 350 -19.23 8.30 -13.37
CA ALA A 350 -19.60 8.58 -11.99
C ALA A 350 -19.18 7.44 -11.05
N GLN A 351 -18.53 7.78 -9.94
CA GLN A 351 -18.07 6.83 -8.92
C GLN A 351 -18.46 7.30 -7.52
N GLU A 352 -18.52 6.38 -6.56
CA GLU A 352 -18.76 6.73 -5.16
C GLU A 352 -17.64 7.62 -4.61
N ILE A 353 -18.02 8.76 -4.05
CA ILE A 353 -17.10 9.74 -3.52
C ILE A 353 -16.83 9.48 -2.05
N TRP A 354 -15.56 9.41 -1.72
CA TRP A 354 -15.02 9.45 -0.38
C TRP A 354 -14.53 10.84 -0.04
N GLU A 355 -14.75 11.23 1.21
CA GLU A 355 -14.24 12.46 1.77
C GLU A 355 -13.06 12.16 2.70
N VAL A 356 -11.88 12.64 2.31
CA VAL A 356 -10.63 12.51 3.07
C VAL A 356 -10.32 13.86 3.70
N VAL A 357 -10.41 13.94 5.01
CA VAL A 357 -10.04 15.14 5.77
C VAL A 357 -8.61 14.98 6.26
N VAL A 358 -7.77 15.94 5.92
CA VAL A 358 -6.37 15.99 6.32
C VAL A 358 -6.06 17.28 7.06
N GLU A 359 -5.08 17.24 7.97
CA GLU A 359 -4.70 18.37 8.80
C GLU A 359 -3.20 18.63 8.75
N ARG A 360 -2.83 19.91 8.57
CA ARG A 360 -1.46 20.41 8.72
C ARG A 360 -1.51 21.75 9.43
N CYS A 361 -0.71 21.91 10.49
CA CYS A 361 -0.63 23.16 11.27
C CYS A 361 -1.99 23.72 11.74
N GLN A 362 -2.89 22.85 12.24
CA GLN A 362 -4.27 23.20 12.66
C GLN A 362 -5.21 23.61 11.53
N MET A 363 -4.79 23.44 10.28
CA MET A 363 -5.59 23.74 9.09
C MET A 363 -6.07 22.42 8.51
N GLN A 364 -7.37 22.32 8.26
CA GLN A 364 -7.97 21.14 7.65
C GLN A 364 -8.20 21.39 6.17
N HIS A 365 -7.96 20.34 5.38
CA HIS A 365 -8.27 20.30 3.96
C HIS A 365 -9.08 19.05 3.68
N THR A 366 -10.09 19.18 2.83
CA THR A 366 -11.01 18.11 2.49
C THR A 366 -10.83 17.75 1.03
N ILE A 367 -10.45 16.51 0.78
CA ILE A 367 -10.22 15.98 -0.56
C ILE A 367 -11.33 15.01 -0.89
N ARG A 368 -11.93 15.15 -2.07
CA ARG A 368 -12.97 14.25 -2.55
C ARG A 368 -12.43 13.35 -3.64
N THR A 369 -12.42 12.05 -3.38
CA THR A 369 -11.72 11.05 -4.19
C THR A 369 -12.46 9.71 -4.18
N THR A 370 -12.02 8.73 -4.96
CA THR A 370 -12.58 7.37 -4.95
C THR A 370 -11.95 6.51 -3.84
N ALA A 371 -12.66 5.45 -3.42
CA ALA A 371 -12.23 4.55 -2.34
C ALA A 371 -10.85 3.89 -2.59
N ASN A 372 -10.54 3.64 -3.85
CA ASN A 372 -9.33 2.97 -4.32
C ASN A 372 -8.21 3.95 -4.69
N HIS A 373 -8.35 5.24 -4.42
CA HIS A 373 -7.31 6.20 -4.76
C HIS A 373 -6.02 5.96 -3.96
N LEU A 374 -4.87 5.99 -4.64
CA LEU A 374 -3.58 5.65 -4.03
C LEU A 374 -2.86 6.90 -3.51
N TRP A 375 -2.47 6.82 -2.25
CA TRP A 375 -1.83 7.88 -1.49
C TRP A 375 -0.39 7.51 -1.13
N PRO A 376 0.60 8.29 -1.56
CA PRO A 376 1.97 8.16 -1.11
C PRO A 376 2.07 8.64 0.35
N VAL A 377 2.45 7.74 1.26
CA VAL A 377 2.61 8.00 2.68
C VAL A 377 4.04 7.75 3.15
N THR A 378 4.50 8.57 4.09
CA THR A 378 5.80 8.42 4.76
C THR A 378 5.60 8.30 6.27
N SER A 379 6.53 7.61 6.94
CA SER A 379 6.64 7.65 8.41
C SER A 379 7.75 8.61 8.87
N PRO A 380 7.68 9.16 10.10
CA PRO A 380 8.76 9.97 10.66
C PRO A 380 10.11 9.27 10.69
N MET A 381 10.10 7.94 10.89
CA MET A 381 11.32 7.12 10.94
C MET A 381 11.93 6.88 9.55
N HIS A 382 11.11 6.89 8.49
CA HIS A 382 11.57 6.71 7.10
C HIS A 382 12.29 7.95 6.57
N ARG A 383 11.88 9.16 6.97
CA ARG A 383 12.55 10.42 6.58
C ARG A 383 14.00 10.51 7.02
N LEU A 384 14.35 9.84 8.12
CA LEU A 384 15.72 9.79 8.66
C LEU A 384 16.62 8.77 7.95
N ARG A 385 16.05 7.81 7.20
CA ARG A 385 16.75 6.65 6.65
C ARG A 385 16.74 6.57 5.11
N GLY A 386 16.19 7.57 4.42
CA GLY A 386 16.21 7.66 2.95
C GLY A 386 15.47 6.52 2.22
N THR A 387 14.50 5.87 2.85
CA THR A 387 13.83 4.64 2.36
C THR A 387 12.42 4.91 1.78
N SER A 388 11.97 4.00 0.91
CA SER A 388 10.85 4.14 -0.05
C SER A 388 9.49 4.58 0.52
N THR A 389 8.79 5.41 -0.27
CA THR A 389 7.38 5.79 -0.11
C THR A 389 6.46 4.56 -0.16
N ARG A 390 5.50 4.48 0.76
CA ARG A 390 4.45 3.44 0.75
C ARG A 390 3.19 4.00 0.11
N PHE A 391 2.48 3.22 -0.69
CA PHE A 391 1.17 3.60 -1.23
C PHE A 391 0.04 2.97 -0.40
N VAL A 392 -0.99 3.75 -0.09
CA VAL A 392 -2.16 3.33 0.69
C VAL A 392 -3.43 3.80 0.00
N ARG A 393 -4.47 2.97 -0.02
CA ARG A 393 -5.76 3.32 -0.62
C ARG A 393 -6.57 4.27 0.27
N THR A 394 -7.48 5.05 -0.31
CA THR A 394 -8.39 5.93 0.46
C THR A 394 -9.19 5.19 1.53
N ASP A 395 -9.77 4.03 1.20
CA ASP A 395 -10.53 3.22 2.16
C ASP A 395 -9.66 2.66 3.30
N GLU A 396 -8.38 2.42 3.04
CA GLU A 396 -7.39 2.05 4.04
C GLU A 396 -6.87 3.24 4.86
N LEU A 397 -6.90 4.48 4.33
CA LEU A 397 -6.55 5.68 5.10
C LEU A 397 -7.44 5.87 6.33
N SER A 398 -8.67 5.35 6.30
CA SER A 398 -9.59 5.35 7.46
C SER A 398 -8.97 4.63 8.67
N LYS A 399 -8.23 3.54 8.44
CA LYS A 399 -7.50 2.77 9.47
C LYS A 399 -6.28 3.54 10.00
N MET A 400 -5.84 4.56 9.28
CA MET A 400 -4.72 5.44 9.63
C MET A 400 -5.17 6.78 10.25
N ALA A 401 -6.48 7.07 10.26
CA ALA A 401 -7.05 8.29 10.81
C ALA A 401 -6.61 8.47 12.27
N GLY A 402 -6.04 9.63 12.59
CA GLY A 402 -5.53 9.90 13.94
C GLY A 402 -4.12 9.37 14.23
N SER A 403 -3.57 8.46 13.41
CA SER A 403 -2.25 7.85 13.60
C SER A 403 -1.12 8.89 13.57
N ALA A 404 -0.16 8.74 14.50
CA ALA A 404 1.08 9.51 14.50
C ALA A 404 2.10 9.00 13.47
N THR A 405 1.92 7.76 12.98
CA THR A 405 2.96 7.00 12.29
C THR A 405 3.02 7.27 10.79
N TYR A 406 1.89 7.45 10.11
CA TYR A 406 1.86 7.63 8.66
C TYR A 406 1.27 8.98 8.30
N LYS A 407 1.93 9.68 7.37
CA LYS A 407 1.60 11.04 6.96
C LYS A 407 1.64 11.16 5.45
N LEU A 408 0.72 11.94 4.87
CA LEU A 408 0.78 12.24 3.44
C LEU A 408 1.94 13.19 3.18
N ILE A 409 2.59 12.97 2.04
CA ILE A 409 3.80 13.70 1.65
C ILE A 409 3.42 15.08 1.13
N THR A 410 4.19 16.09 1.57
CA THR A 410 4.17 17.42 0.98
C THR A 410 5.26 17.52 -0.08
N VAL A 411 4.94 18.02 -1.27
CA VAL A 411 5.92 18.33 -2.32
C VAL A 411 5.80 19.79 -2.74
N ASN A 412 6.93 20.49 -2.75
CA ASN A 412 7.05 21.88 -3.17
C ASN A 412 7.91 21.93 -4.46
N PRO A 413 7.88 23.05 -5.21
CA PRO A 413 8.78 23.23 -6.34
C PRO A 413 10.25 23.01 -5.95
N ALA A 414 10.99 22.29 -6.81
CA ALA A 414 12.36 21.86 -6.56
C ALA A 414 13.36 23.01 -6.68
N GLU A 415 13.11 23.91 -7.63
CA GLU A 415 13.94 25.09 -7.88
C GLU A 415 13.38 26.30 -7.14
N MET A 416 14.27 27.00 -6.44
CA MET A 416 13.91 28.27 -5.81
C MET A 416 13.81 29.34 -6.89
N VAL A 417 12.66 29.98 -6.97
CA VAL A 417 12.42 31.09 -7.88
C VAL A 417 13.13 32.35 -7.34
N GLU A 418 13.88 33.06 -8.16
CA GLU A 418 14.52 34.32 -7.77
C GLU A 418 13.50 35.47 -7.67
N MET A 419 13.85 36.58 -7.01
CA MET A 419 12.94 37.73 -6.91
C MET A 419 13.33 38.83 -7.89
N GLU A 420 12.39 39.24 -8.72
CA GLU A 420 12.57 40.42 -9.57
C GLU A 420 12.33 41.71 -8.76
N LEU A 421 13.24 42.69 -8.89
CA LEU A 421 13.19 43.95 -8.16
C LEU A 421 11.89 44.73 -8.45
N GLU A 422 11.43 44.78 -9.71
CA GLU A 422 10.19 45.49 -10.05
C GLU A 422 8.97 44.87 -9.33
N GLY A 423 8.90 43.53 -9.29
CA GLY A 423 7.89 42.81 -8.52
C GLY A 423 7.95 43.19 -7.04
N VAL A 424 9.15 43.20 -6.44
CA VAL A 424 9.35 43.62 -5.05
C VAL A 424 8.81 45.02 -4.78
N LEU A 425 9.15 45.99 -5.62
CA LEU A 425 8.67 47.38 -5.45
C LEU A 425 7.16 47.49 -5.61
N HIS A 426 6.59 46.77 -6.58
CA HIS A 426 5.15 46.67 -6.76
C HIS A 426 4.48 46.15 -5.49
N GLY A 427 4.97 45.04 -4.91
CA GLY A 427 4.42 44.47 -3.67
C GLY A 427 4.45 45.45 -2.49
N ILE A 428 5.55 46.17 -2.30
CA ILE A 428 5.69 47.17 -1.23
C ILE A 428 4.62 48.27 -1.39
N VAL A 429 4.46 48.78 -2.60
CA VAL A 429 3.48 49.83 -2.92
C VAL A 429 2.05 49.29 -2.86
N PHE A 430 1.84 48.03 -3.20
CA PHE A 430 0.55 47.37 -3.09
C PHE A 430 0.05 47.30 -1.66
N GLY A 431 0.92 47.00 -0.68
CA GLY A 431 0.55 47.04 0.74
C GLY A 431 0.33 48.47 1.23
N ASP A 432 1.41 49.25 1.34
CA ASP A 432 1.40 50.53 2.08
C ASP A 432 1.28 51.79 1.20
N GLY A 433 1.32 51.64 -0.12
CA GLY A 433 1.22 52.76 -1.06
C GLY A 433 -0.20 53.33 -1.18
N THR A 434 -0.29 54.58 -1.65
CA THR A 434 -1.54 55.27 -1.96
C THR A 434 -1.59 55.71 -3.42
N ARG A 435 -2.73 55.44 -4.08
CA ARG A 435 -3.04 55.97 -5.41
C ARG A 435 -3.53 57.41 -5.31
N HIS A 436 -2.86 58.35 -5.96
CA HIS A 436 -3.28 59.75 -5.94
C HIS A 436 -4.41 60.01 -6.95
N LYS A 437 -5.42 60.79 -6.54
CA LYS A 437 -6.49 61.23 -7.45
C LYS A 437 -5.92 62.19 -8.51
N PRO A 438 -6.42 62.13 -9.76
CA PRO A 438 -5.97 63.01 -10.83
C PRO A 438 -6.34 64.46 -10.50
N SER A 439 -5.41 65.38 -10.73
CA SER A 439 -5.67 66.81 -10.79
C SER A 439 -5.54 67.30 -12.24
N GLU A 440 -6.15 68.44 -12.58
CA GLU A 440 -6.17 68.95 -13.97
C GLU A 440 -4.78 68.92 -14.62
N GLY A 441 -4.66 68.17 -15.72
CA GLY A 441 -3.44 68.07 -16.53
C GLY A 441 -2.36 67.10 -16.02
N ARG A 442 -2.57 66.34 -14.93
CA ARG A 442 -1.58 65.37 -14.42
C ARG A 442 -2.09 63.94 -14.45
N GLN A 443 -1.23 63.02 -14.90
CA GLN A 443 -1.50 61.58 -14.88
C GLN A 443 -1.60 61.07 -13.43
N GLN A 444 -2.43 60.06 -13.20
CA GLN A 444 -2.48 59.36 -11.91
C GLN A 444 -1.17 58.62 -11.66
N PHE A 445 -0.72 58.63 -10.40
CA PHE A 445 0.47 57.93 -9.95
C PHE A 445 0.26 57.38 -8.53
N CYS A 446 1.10 56.42 -8.16
CA CYS A 446 1.21 55.93 -6.79
C CYS A 446 2.32 56.68 -6.04
N GLN A 447 2.17 56.79 -4.73
CA GLN A 447 3.21 57.28 -3.83
C GLN A 447 3.22 56.42 -2.57
N ILE A 448 4.36 56.39 -1.89
CA ILE A 448 4.52 55.72 -0.60
C ILE A 448 5.31 56.62 0.34
N TYR A 449 4.98 56.52 1.63
CA TYR A 449 5.72 57.14 2.72
C TYR A 449 6.31 56.02 3.56
N LEU A 450 7.64 55.93 3.59
CA LEU A 450 8.35 55.03 4.47
C LEU A 450 8.66 55.76 5.76
N CYS A 451 8.26 55.18 6.88
CA CYS A 451 8.28 55.79 8.20
C CYS A 451 9.13 54.98 9.17
N ASN A 452 9.69 55.67 10.16
CA ASN A 452 10.22 55.06 11.37
C ASN A 452 9.11 54.93 12.42
N ASP A 453 8.59 53.73 12.67
CA ASP A 453 7.67 53.50 13.79
C ASP A 453 8.49 53.20 15.06
N PRO A 454 8.42 54.05 16.11
CA PRO A 454 9.15 53.85 17.36
C PRO A 454 8.83 52.53 18.08
N ASN A 455 7.67 51.92 17.80
CA ASN A 455 7.24 50.63 18.34
C ASN A 455 7.24 49.51 17.28
N GLY A 456 7.51 49.84 16.02
CA GLY A 456 7.34 49.00 14.83
C GLY A 456 8.65 48.69 14.11
N VAL A 457 8.58 48.40 12.81
CA VAL A 457 9.74 48.12 11.96
C VAL A 457 10.10 49.39 11.19
N ASP A 458 11.39 49.73 11.10
CA ASP A 458 11.82 50.89 10.33
C ASP A 458 11.71 50.60 8.83
N SER A 459 10.58 51.00 8.23
CA SER A 459 10.31 50.77 6.81
C SER A 459 11.23 51.58 5.89
N ARG A 460 11.99 52.55 6.40
CA ARG A 460 12.97 53.32 5.62
C ARG A 460 14.11 52.44 5.09
N GLU A 461 14.34 51.27 5.70
CA GLU A 461 15.25 50.24 5.16
C GLU A 461 14.94 49.88 3.69
N LEU A 462 13.67 49.98 3.28
CA LEU A 462 13.23 49.68 1.92
C LEU A 462 13.57 50.79 0.91
N ALA A 463 13.94 51.99 1.36
CA ALA A 463 14.17 53.15 0.49
C ALA A 463 15.31 52.89 -0.51
N GLY A 464 16.32 52.12 -0.11
CA GLY A 464 17.45 51.74 -0.97
C GLY A 464 17.01 50.99 -2.23
N LEU A 465 15.98 50.14 -2.13
CA LEU A 465 15.45 49.38 -3.27
C LEU A 465 14.83 50.30 -4.34
N PHE A 466 14.15 51.38 -3.91
CA PHE A 466 13.59 52.36 -4.83
C PHE A 466 14.68 53.22 -5.48
N ALA A 467 15.74 53.55 -4.74
CA ALA A 467 16.88 54.27 -5.28
C ALA A 467 17.63 53.44 -6.33
N GLU A 468 17.81 52.14 -6.07
CA GLU A 468 18.41 51.19 -7.02
C GLU A 468 17.61 51.09 -8.32
N ALA A 469 16.27 51.10 -8.24
CA ALA A 469 15.40 51.16 -9.41
C ALA A 469 15.30 52.55 -10.07
N GLY A 470 16.06 53.54 -9.60
CA GLY A 470 16.15 54.87 -10.21
C GLY A 470 15.02 55.85 -9.82
N TYR A 471 14.25 55.56 -8.77
CA TYR A 471 13.24 56.49 -8.27
C TYR A 471 13.84 57.55 -7.35
N ASN A 472 13.25 58.74 -7.36
CA ASN A 472 13.69 59.85 -6.51
C ASN A 472 13.12 59.71 -5.09
N LEU A 473 14.00 59.85 -4.11
CA LEU A 473 13.67 59.84 -2.69
C LEU A 473 13.61 61.29 -2.18
N VAL A 474 12.55 61.62 -1.44
CA VAL A 474 12.43 62.91 -0.75
C VAL A 474 12.43 62.65 0.74
N GLU A 475 13.56 62.93 1.39
CA GLU A 475 13.69 62.84 2.84
C GLU A 475 12.99 64.03 3.51
N ARG A 476 12.25 63.72 4.58
CA ARG A 476 11.56 64.68 5.43
C ARG A 476 12.06 64.52 6.85
N GLU A 477 13.11 65.29 7.17
CA GLU A 477 13.74 65.30 8.49
C GLU A 477 12.76 65.69 9.61
N ASP A 478 11.76 66.52 9.30
CA ASP A 478 10.73 66.98 10.24
C ASP A 478 9.76 65.87 10.68
N MET A 479 9.58 64.84 9.85
CA MET A 479 8.59 63.78 10.04
C MET A 479 9.24 62.38 10.17
N GLU A 480 10.57 62.30 10.15
CA GLU A 480 11.35 61.04 10.07
C GLU A 480 10.85 60.09 8.96
N GLN A 481 10.58 60.65 7.78
CA GLN A 481 9.95 59.93 6.66
C GLN A 481 10.73 60.04 5.36
N VAL A 482 10.69 58.99 4.54
CA VAL A 482 11.15 59.01 3.15
C VAL A 482 9.94 58.90 2.24
N ARG A 483 9.69 59.93 1.43
CA ARG A 483 8.60 59.93 0.44
C ARG A 483 9.13 59.57 -0.93
N ILE A 484 8.45 58.63 -1.59
CA ILE A 484 8.68 58.28 -2.99
C ILE A 484 7.41 58.57 -3.78
N TYR A 485 7.51 59.26 -4.91
CA TYR A 485 6.37 59.71 -5.71
C TYR A 485 6.61 59.49 -7.22
N GLY A 486 5.53 59.50 -8.00
CA GLY A 486 5.59 59.22 -9.44
C GLY A 486 5.65 57.73 -9.79
N LEU A 487 5.26 56.86 -8.87
CA LEU A 487 5.27 55.41 -9.06
C LEU A 487 4.14 54.99 -10.00
N PRO A 488 4.28 53.86 -10.72
CA PRO A 488 3.26 53.38 -11.65
C PRO A 488 1.89 53.25 -10.98
N LYS A 489 0.86 53.83 -11.61
CA LYS A 489 -0.50 53.83 -11.05
C LYS A 489 -1.04 52.42 -10.79
N HIS A 490 -0.64 51.46 -11.61
CA HIS A 490 -1.15 50.08 -11.55
C HIS A 490 -0.55 49.30 -10.38
N TRP A 491 0.42 49.84 -9.65
CA TRP A 491 1.04 49.18 -8.51
C TRP A 491 0.15 49.07 -7.25
N LYS A 492 -1.12 49.44 -7.36
CA LYS A 492 -2.16 49.16 -6.35
C LYS A 492 -3.14 48.08 -6.81
N ASP A 493 -2.87 47.45 -7.95
CA ASP A 493 -3.68 46.38 -8.53
C ASP A 493 -2.90 45.06 -8.43
N LEU A 494 -3.59 43.93 -8.29
CA LEU A 494 -2.91 42.62 -8.24
C LEU A 494 -2.24 42.32 -9.60
N PRO A 495 -1.01 41.77 -9.62
CA PRO A 495 -0.36 41.44 -10.88
C PRO A 495 -1.03 40.25 -11.57
N ALA A 496 -0.90 40.24 -12.89
CA ALA A 496 -1.34 39.14 -13.73
C ALA A 496 -0.35 37.96 -13.62
N LEU A 497 -0.80 36.73 -13.88
CA LEU A 497 0.05 35.54 -13.75
C LEU A 497 1.18 35.52 -14.80
N GLU A 498 0.92 36.14 -15.95
CA GLU A 498 1.81 36.25 -17.11
C GLU A 498 3.07 37.09 -16.83
N MET A 499 3.12 37.80 -15.69
CA MET A 499 4.31 38.51 -15.26
C MET A 499 5.48 37.56 -14.92
N GLY A 500 5.21 36.26 -14.75
CA GLY A 500 6.22 35.25 -14.51
C GLY A 500 6.50 35.01 -13.02
N PRO A 501 7.11 33.86 -12.69
CA PRO A 501 7.29 33.42 -11.31
C PRO A 501 8.19 34.35 -10.49
N GLU A 502 9.22 34.95 -11.09
CA GLU A 502 10.18 35.84 -10.42
C GLU A 502 9.54 37.17 -9.99
N TYR A 503 8.73 37.75 -10.87
CA TYR A 503 7.96 38.95 -10.57
C TYR A 503 6.92 38.68 -9.47
N LEU A 504 6.20 37.56 -9.58
CA LEU A 504 5.19 37.18 -8.59
C LEU A 504 5.81 36.92 -7.21
N ARG A 505 6.96 36.24 -7.15
CA ARG A 505 7.68 36.02 -5.89
C ARG A 505 8.16 37.33 -5.28
N GLY A 506 8.73 38.21 -6.10
CA GLY A 506 9.11 39.56 -5.68
C GLY A 506 7.91 40.33 -5.13
N PHE A 507 6.79 40.33 -5.85
CA PHE A 507 5.54 40.96 -5.41
C PHE A 507 5.06 40.45 -4.05
N ILE A 508 5.05 39.14 -3.84
CA ILE A 508 4.63 38.55 -2.57
C ILE A 508 5.59 38.94 -1.43
N ALA A 509 6.91 38.97 -1.69
CA ALA A 509 7.90 39.42 -0.71
C ALA A 509 7.74 40.90 -0.35
N GLY A 510 7.51 41.76 -1.33
CA GLY A 510 7.25 43.18 -1.13
C GLY A 510 5.96 43.43 -0.35
N TRP A 511 4.88 42.73 -0.71
CA TRP A 511 3.61 42.82 0.00
C TRP A 511 3.75 42.30 1.44
N PHE A 512 4.54 41.25 1.65
CA PHE A 512 4.89 40.76 2.98
C PHE A 512 5.73 41.77 3.79
N ALA A 513 6.60 42.55 3.14
CA ALA A 513 7.37 43.59 3.83
C ALA A 513 6.45 44.67 4.42
N ALA A 514 5.40 45.06 3.70
CA ALA A 514 4.36 45.98 4.17
C ALA A 514 3.44 45.30 5.22
N ASP A 515 2.67 44.30 4.82
CA ASP A 515 1.53 43.78 5.61
C ASP A 515 1.81 42.43 6.31
N GLY A 516 2.98 41.86 6.11
CA GLY A 516 3.35 40.55 6.64
C GLY A 516 3.64 40.56 8.15
N HIS A 517 3.22 39.48 8.82
CA HIS A 517 3.43 39.26 10.24
C HIS A 517 4.17 37.94 10.49
N ILE A 518 5.14 37.96 11.41
CA ILE A 518 5.78 36.76 11.96
C ILE A 518 5.43 36.70 13.44
N ASP A 519 4.94 35.55 13.89
CA ASP A 519 4.58 35.34 15.29
C ASP A 519 5.80 35.47 16.23
N GLN A 520 5.55 35.59 17.53
CA GLN A 520 6.60 35.81 18.53
C GLN A 520 7.63 34.66 18.60
N ARG A 521 7.24 33.46 18.18
CA ARG A 521 8.11 32.28 18.16
C ARG A 521 8.91 32.15 16.85
N GLY A 522 8.76 33.10 15.93
CA GLY A 522 9.37 33.04 14.61
C GLY A 522 8.89 31.85 13.78
N SER A 523 7.81 31.18 14.20
CA SER A 523 7.35 29.85 13.80
C SER A 523 6.24 29.90 12.76
N ASN A 524 5.45 30.96 12.73
CA ASN A 524 4.35 31.11 11.78
C ASN A 524 4.47 32.45 11.03
N VAL A 525 4.31 32.38 9.72
CA VAL A 525 4.44 33.52 8.79
C VAL A 525 3.06 33.74 8.18
N PHE A 526 2.51 34.94 8.35
CA PHE A 526 1.15 35.28 7.91
C PHE A 526 1.16 36.53 7.05
N LEU A 527 0.32 36.52 6.03
CA LEU A 527 -0.09 37.72 5.30
C LEU A 527 -1.54 38.00 5.63
N SER A 528 -1.87 39.27 5.89
CA SER A 528 -3.24 39.67 6.27
C SER A 528 -3.77 40.72 5.31
N SER A 529 -5.08 40.71 5.09
CA SER A 529 -5.77 41.72 4.27
C SER A 529 -7.19 41.95 4.77
N ALA A 530 -7.72 43.15 4.54
CA ALA A 530 -9.15 43.43 4.69
C ALA A 530 -9.98 42.83 3.55
N HIS A 531 -9.33 42.47 2.43
CA HIS A 531 -9.98 41.93 1.23
C HIS A 531 -9.65 40.44 1.08
N ARG A 532 -10.66 39.58 1.27
CA ARG A 532 -10.51 38.13 1.14
C ARG A 532 -10.04 37.72 -0.26
N GLU A 533 -10.54 38.39 -1.30
CA GLU A 533 -10.19 38.14 -2.70
C GLU A 533 -8.69 38.25 -2.99
N TYR A 534 -7.95 39.08 -2.25
CA TYR A 534 -6.50 39.22 -2.44
C TYR A 534 -5.74 38.00 -1.90
N LEU A 535 -6.25 37.39 -0.84
CA LEU A 535 -5.67 36.16 -0.29
C LEU A 535 -6.09 34.94 -1.11
N GLU A 536 -7.26 34.95 -1.73
CA GLU A 536 -7.68 33.93 -2.71
C GLU A 536 -6.82 34.01 -3.99
N TRP A 537 -6.50 35.22 -4.45
CA TRP A 537 -5.51 35.42 -5.50
C TRP A 537 -4.14 34.86 -5.09
N LEU A 538 -3.69 35.13 -3.86
CA LEU A 538 -2.43 34.58 -3.36
C LEU A 538 -2.43 33.04 -3.35
N GLN A 539 -3.54 32.39 -2.94
CA GLN A 539 -3.68 30.93 -3.01
C GLN A 539 -3.49 30.38 -4.42
N ASN A 540 -3.95 31.13 -5.43
CA ASN A 540 -3.84 30.72 -6.82
C ASN A 540 -2.41 30.84 -7.36
N VAL A 541 -1.73 31.97 -7.08
CA VAL A 541 -0.45 32.30 -7.73
C VAL A 541 0.78 31.87 -6.94
N ALA A 542 0.67 31.70 -5.62
CA ALA A 542 1.82 31.40 -4.77
C ALA A 542 2.56 30.11 -5.19
N PRO A 543 1.89 29.01 -5.59
CA PRO A 543 2.58 27.81 -6.06
C PRO A 543 3.49 28.07 -7.28
N VAL A 544 3.07 28.94 -8.19
CA VAL A 544 3.85 29.33 -9.38
C VAL A 544 5.05 30.18 -8.97
N ALA A 545 4.87 31.07 -7.99
CA ALA A 545 5.95 31.85 -7.39
C ALA A 545 6.90 31.03 -6.49
N GLY A 546 6.78 29.70 -6.46
CA GLY A 546 7.58 28.83 -5.61
C GLY A 546 7.22 28.88 -4.13
N ILE A 547 6.07 29.45 -3.75
CA ILE A 547 5.63 29.64 -2.37
C ILE A 547 4.44 28.73 -2.05
N ALA A 548 4.58 27.87 -1.06
CA ALA A 548 3.45 27.10 -0.54
C ALA A 548 2.66 27.95 0.47
N VAL A 549 1.34 27.96 0.35
CA VAL A 549 0.44 28.69 1.26
C VAL A 549 -0.62 27.77 1.87
N SER A 550 -1.24 28.23 2.95
CA SER A 550 -2.39 27.58 3.55
C SER A 550 -3.55 27.45 2.57
N THR A 551 -4.23 26.31 2.60
CA THR A 551 -5.51 26.07 1.90
C THR A 551 -6.69 26.80 2.56
N VAL A 552 -6.53 27.24 3.81
CA VAL A 552 -7.57 27.94 4.59
C VAL A 552 -7.17 29.39 4.81
N ILE A 553 -8.10 30.30 4.54
CA ILE A 553 -7.99 31.72 4.90
C ILE A 553 -8.69 31.93 6.25
N GLY A 554 -7.91 32.28 7.26
CA GLY A 554 -8.42 32.64 8.59
C GLY A 554 -9.25 33.92 8.55
N THR A 555 -10.23 34.02 9.43
CA THR A 555 -11.08 35.21 9.58
C THR A 555 -11.06 35.66 11.04
N ARG A 556 -10.79 36.94 11.27
CA ARG A 556 -10.76 37.56 12.60
C ARG A 556 -11.60 38.83 12.59
N GLN A 557 -12.50 38.96 13.57
CA GLN A 557 -13.18 40.22 13.84
C GLN A 557 -12.38 41.02 14.88
N SER A 558 -12.22 42.32 14.64
CA SER A 558 -11.60 43.26 15.58
C SER A 558 -12.41 44.54 15.66
N GLU A 559 -12.44 45.16 16.84
CA GLU A 559 -12.94 46.52 16.98
C GLU A 559 -11.85 47.52 16.60
N SER A 560 -12.15 48.41 15.67
CA SER A 560 -11.32 49.57 15.33
C SER A 560 -12.00 50.85 15.83
N THR A 561 -11.25 51.96 15.83
CA THR A 561 -11.78 53.30 16.12
C THR A 561 -12.92 53.73 15.18
N PHE A 562 -13.07 53.05 14.04
CA PHE A 562 -14.09 53.31 13.02
C PHE A 562 -15.21 52.26 12.98
N GLY A 563 -15.24 51.32 13.94
CA GLY A 563 -16.22 50.23 14.03
C GLY A 563 -15.63 48.83 13.85
N PRO A 564 -16.47 47.78 13.82
CA PRO A 564 -16.03 46.40 13.65
C PRO A 564 -15.45 46.18 12.25
N VAL A 565 -14.24 45.64 12.18
CA VAL A 565 -13.54 45.30 10.95
C VAL A 565 -13.27 43.81 10.92
N THR A 566 -13.53 43.18 9.77
CA THR A 566 -13.16 41.79 9.52
C THR A 566 -11.84 41.75 8.78
N TRP A 567 -10.88 41.02 9.34
CA TRP A 567 -9.57 40.79 8.74
C TRP A 567 -9.44 39.33 8.33
N TYR A 568 -8.81 39.12 7.19
CA TYR A 568 -8.47 37.80 6.69
C TYR A 568 -6.98 37.59 6.79
N SER A 569 -6.55 36.35 7.04
CA SER A 569 -5.13 36.01 7.06
C SER A 569 -4.87 34.66 6.44
N ILE A 570 -3.70 34.52 5.83
CA ILE A 570 -3.24 33.27 5.22
C ILE A 570 -1.82 32.98 5.66
N GLY A 571 -1.55 31.71 5.99
CA GLY A 571 -0.22 31.25 6.38
C GLY A 571 0.65 30.96 5.16
N LEU A 572 1.90 31.41 5.17
CA LEU A 572 2.93 31.04 4.22
C LEU A 572 3.77 29.91 4.81
N SER A 573 4.04 28.89 4.01
CA SER A 573 4.85 27.74 4.41
C SER A 573 6.32 28.13 4.46
N LYS A 574 6.98 27.84 5.57
CA LYS A 574 8.38 28.25 5.78
C LYS A 574 9.39 27.51 4.92
N GLU A 575 9.07 26.29 4.49
CA GLU A 575 9.96 25.44 3.69
C GLU A 575 10.25 26.05 2.31
N THR A 576 9.38 26.95 1.84
CA THR A 576 9.51 27.64 0.57
C THR A 576 10.02 29.08 0.71
N LEU A 577 10.32 29.53 1.94
CA LEU A 577 10.78 30.89 2.21
C LEU A 577 12.28 30.89 2.54
N THR A 578 13.03 31.75 1.86
CA THR A 578 14.45 31.97 2.12
C THR A 578 14.66 33.24 2.95
N PRO A 579 15.80 33.44 3.62
CA PRO A 579 16.09 34.68 4.35
C PRO A 579 15.97 35.94 3.49
N GLU A 580 16.26 35.85 2.19
CA GLU A 580 16.19 36.94 1.22
C GLU A 580 14.76 37.40 0.97
N PHE A 581 13.76 36.51 1.08
CA PHE A 581 12.34 36.84 1.00
C PHE A 581 11.94 37.92 2.02
N PHE A 582 12.63 37.97 3.16
CA PHE A 582 12.39 38.97 4.20
C PHE A 582 13.24 40.22 3.93
N LEU A 583 12.60 41.25 3.38
CA LEU A 583 13.27 42.49 2.98
C LEU A 583 13.70 43.37 4.17
N LEU A 584 12.98 43.29 5.30
CA LEU A 584 13.27 44.04 6.52
C LEU A 584 14.11 43.19 7.48
N GLU A 585 15.21 43.75 7.99
CA GLU A 585 16.19 42.99 8.78
C GLU A 585 15.58 42.43 10.07
N ARG A 586 14.68 43.21 10.72
CA ARG A 586 13.95 42.73 11.91
C ARG A 586 13.06 41.52 11.62
N LYS A 587 12.45 41.44 10.43
CA LYS A 587 11.62 40.29 10.01
C LYS A 587 12.53 39.10 9.68
N ARG A 588 13.64 39.34 8.98
CA ARG A 588 14.66 38.32 8.66
C ARG A 588 15.25 37.68 9.92
N ALA A 589 15.68 38.49 10.89
CA ALA A 589 16.24 38.01 12.15
C ALA A 589 15.22 37.25 13.02
N ARG A 590 13.91 37.56 12.87
CA ARG A 590 12.84 36.86 13.58
C ARG A 590 12.43 35.54 12.91
N PHE A 591 12.73 35.36 11.63
CA PHE A 591 12.43 34.13 10.91
C PHE A 591 13.30 32.99 11.42
N ASN A 592 12.67 32.05 12.12
CA ASN A 592 13.34 30.86 12.63
C ASN A 592 13.36 29.74 11.59
N THR A 593 14.54 29.22 11.27
CA THR A 593 14.75 28.10 10.34
C THR A 593 14.55 26.72 10.96
N ALA A 594 14.36 26.61 12.29
CA ALA A 594 14.21 25.34 12.98
C ALA A 594 12.80 24.70 12.83
N HIS A 595 12.80 23.40 12.53
CA HIS A 595 11.72 22.38 12.51
C HIS A 595 10.26 22.85 12.33
N PHE A 596 9.70 22.57 11.16
CA PHE A 596 8.27 22.70 10.82
C PHE A 596 7.70 21.36 10.27
N LYS A 597 6.37 21.24 10.28
CA LYS A 597 5.68 20.00 9.81
C LYS A 597 5.54 20.00 8.28
N THR A 598 6.35 19.18 7.61
CA THR A 598 6.33 19.04 6.14
C THR A 598 5.35 17.96 5.65
N TYR A 599 4.26 17.74 6.37
CA TYR A 599 3.34 16.63 6.09
C TYR A 599 1.91 16.90 6.54
N TRP A 600 0.98 16.16 5.93
CA TRP A 600 -0.42 16.16 6.31
C TRP A 600 -0.78 14.93 7.13
N LYS A 601 -1.49 15.13 8.24
CA LYS A 601 -2.07 14.06 9.05
C LYS A 601 -3.45 13.73 8.50
N VAL A 602 -3.76 12.46 8.31
CA VAL A 602 -5.15 12.03 8.02
C VAL A 602 -6.00 12.16 9.29
N VAL A 603 -7.07 12.95 9.20
CA VAL A 603 -8.08 13.14 10.26
C VAL A 603 -9.20 12.13 10.10
N SER A 604 -9.71 11.96 8.89
CA SER A 604 -10.73 10.96 8.54
C SER A 604 -10.68 10.62 7.06
N ALA A 605 -11.22 9.45 6.70
CA ALA A 605 -11.52 9.05 5.33
C ALA A 605 -12.79 8.19 5.37
N GLN A 606 -13.86 8.64 4.72
CA GLN A 606 -15.16 7.98 4.79
C GLN A 606 -15.96 8.14 3.50
N PRO A 607 -16.80 7.17 3.11
CA PRO A 607 -17.69 7.31 1.97
C PRO A 607 -18.73 8.38 2.25
N THR A 608 -19.07 9.17 1.23
CA THR A 608 -20.14 10.17 1.31
C THR A 608 -21.51 9.62 0.88
N GLY A 609 -21.53 8.45 0.23
CA GLY A 609 -22.72 7.90 -0.42
C GLY A 609 -23.16 8.65 -1.68
N GLN A 610 -22.42 9.67 -2.11
CA GLN A 610 -22.67 10.43 -3.33
C GLN A 610 -21.88 9.83 -4.49
N TYR A 611 -22.47 9.87 -5.69
CA TYR A 611 -21.83 9.43 -6.93
C TYR A 611 -21.67 10.63 -7.85
N GLU A 612 -20.43 10.93 -8.23
CA GLU A 612 -20.09 12.07 -9.09
C GLU A 612 -19.13 11.63 -10.18
N SER A 613 -19.18 12.28 -11.35
CA SER A 613 -18.15 12.12 -12.38
C SER A 613 -16.78 12.51 -11.82
N VAL A 614 -15.77 11.69 -12.10
CA VAL A 614 -14.42 11.86 -11.57
C VAL A 614 -13.40 12.12 -12.66
N ALA A 615 -12.25 12.67 -12.30
CA ALA A 615 -11.14 13.00 -13.19
C ALA A 615 -9.80 12.75 -12.49
N CYS A 616 -8.74 12.57 -13.28
CA CYS A 616 -7.38 12.42 -12.77
C CYS A 616 -6.37 12.97 -13.79
N VAL A 617 -5.17 13.34 -13.34
CA VAL A 617 -4.05 13.68 -14.23
C VAL A 617 -3.23 12.42 -14.47
N GLU A 618 -3.05 12.07 -15.75
CA GLU A 618 -2.12 11.04 -16.18
C GLU A 618 -0.74 11.69 -16.42
N VAL A 619 0.15 11.52 -15.46
CA VAL A 619 1.57 11.87 -15.62
C VAL A 619 2.33 10.62 -16.11
N PRO A 620 3.03 10.66 -17.26
CA PRO A 620 3.69 9.48 -17.83
C PRO A 620 4.83 8.92 -16.96
N GLU A 621 5.70 9.80 -16.47
CA GLU A 621 6.84 9.46 -15.63
C GLU A 621 6.52 9.69 -14.15
N GLY A 622 6.95 8.78 -13.27
CA GLY A 622 6.69 8.87 -11.82
C GLY A 622 5.24 8.59 -11.42
N GLN A 623 4.27 8.81 -12.31
CA GLN A 623 2.84 8.57 -12.11
C GLN A 623 2.22 9.38 -10.96
N GLN A 624 2.86 10.49 -10.58
CA GLN A 624 2.47 11.28 -9.42
C GLN A 624 2.34 12.75 -9.77
N PHE A 625 1.41 13.42 -9.10
CA PHE A 625 1.21 14.86 -9.22
C PHE A 625 0.76 15.47 -7.89
N VAL A 626 0.76 16.79 -7.80
CA VAL A 626 0.52 17.51 -6.55
C VAL A 626 -0.82 18.25 -6.55
N LEU A 627 -1.64 17.96 -5.56
CA LEU A 627 -2.93 18.61 -5.31
C LEU A 627 -2.77 19.96 -4.58
N GLU A 628 -3.88 20.68 -4.43
CA GLU A 628 -3.98 21.82 -3.52
C GLU A 628 -3.39 21.50 -2.12
N GLY A 629 -2.70 22.48 -1.52
CA GLY A 629 -2.04 22.28 -0.23
C GLY A 629 -0.72 21.51 -0.32
N ASN A 630 -0.19 21.36 -1.53
CA ASN A 630 1.07 20.68 -1.82
C ASN A 630 1.01 19.19 -1.48
N ILE A 631 -0.15 18.55 -1.65
CA ILE A 631 -0.36 17.13 -1.27
C ILE A 631 -0.02 16.23 -2.46
N LEU A 632 0.97 15.35 -2.31
CA LEU A 632 1.36 14.42 -3.37
C LEU A 632 0.36 13.29 -3.55
N THR A 633 0.10 12.89 -4.80
CA THR A 633 -0.87 11.84 -5.16
C THR A 633 -0.44 11.02 -6.39
N HIS A 634 -1.22 10.00 -6.81
CA HIS A 634 -0.89 9.03 -7.88
C HIS A 634 -1.96 8.93 -9.02
N ASN A 635 -1.59 8.46 -10.23
CA ASN A 635 -2.46 8.28 -11.44
C ASN A 635 -3.07 6.82 -11.60
N CYS A 636 -3.69 6.48 -12.77
CA CYS A 636 -4.32 5.17 -13.14
C CYS A 636 -3.67 4.49 -14.42
N THR A 637 -3.69 3.14 -14.72
CA THR A 637 -3.03 2.53 -15.97
C THR A 637 -3.53 1.13 -16.62
N ILE A 638 -3.37 0.87 -17.98
CA ILE A 638 -3.62 -0.21 -19.06
C ILE A 638 -2.71 0.02 -20.34
N THR A 639 -2.52 -0.84 -21.38
CA THR A 639 -1.62 -0.63 -22.60
C THR A 639 -2.23 -0.88 -24.03
N TYR A 640 -1.76 -0.25 -25.15
CA TYR A 640 -2.28 -0.32 -26.57
C TYR A 640 -1.27 0.02 -27.73
N HIS A 641 -1.52 -0.42 -28.99
CA HIS A 641 -0.80 0.01 -30.23
C HIS A 641 -1.55 1.10 -31.06
N PRO A 642 -0.88 1.88 -31.93
CA PRO A 642 -1.49 3.05 -32.60
C PRO A 642 -2.64 2.73 -33.56
N ASP A 643 -2.58 1.59 -34.23
CA ASP A 643 -3.55 1.13 -35.21
C ASP A 643 -4.84 0.59 -34.58
N GLU A 644 -4.84 0.34 -33.27
CA GLU A 644 -5.95 -0.25 -32.51
C GLU A 644 -6.86 0.79 -31.85
N ILE A 645 -6.50 2.08 -31.95
CA ILE A 645 -7.15 3.18 -31.23
C ILE A 645 -8.64 3.29 -31.59
N ILE A 646 -8.98 3.16 -32.87
CA ILE A 646 -10.37 3.35 -33.34
C ILE A 646 -11.29 2.26 -32.77
N ASP A 647 -10.80 1.03 -32.70
CA ASP A 647 -11.60 -0.10 -32.20
C ASP A 647 -11.65 -0.10 -30.66
N LEU A 648 -10.59 0.35 -29.97
CA LEU A 648 -10.62 0.65 -28.53
C LEU A 648 -11.67 1.71 -28.19
N MET A 649 -11.72 2.79 -28.96
CA MET A 649 -12.71 3.86 -28.75
C MET A 649 -14.15 3.33 -28.89
N ARG A 650 -14.39 2.48 -29.90
CA ARG A 650 -15.69 1.83 -30.09
C ARG A 650 -16.02 0.88 -28.94
N TRP A 651 -15.05 0.08 -28.51
CA TRP A 651 -15.25 -0.90 -27.43
C TRP A 651 -15.55 -0.22 -26.09
N VAL A 652 -14.78 0.80 -25.71
CA VAL A 652 -15.01 1.59 -24.50
C VAL A 652 -16.38 2.25 -24.54
N TRP A 653 -16.81 2.72 -25.71
CA TRP A 653 -18.12 3.31 -25.89
C TRP A 653 -19.25 2.31 -25.64
N GLU A 654 -19.12 1.08 -26.12
CA GLU A 654 -20.12 0.02 -25.97
C GLU A 654 -20.23 -0.48 -24.52
N HIS A 655 -19.11 -0.60 -23.81
CA HIS A 655 -19.02 -1.19 -22.46
C HIS A 655 -18.87 -0.15 -21.33
N ARG A 656 -19.20 1.11 -21.62
CA ARG A 656 -19.06 2.26 -20.72
C ARG A 656 -19.79 2.12 -19.37
N ASN A 657 -20.77 1.22 -19.27
CA ASN A 657 -21.56 1.03 -18.05
C ASN A 657 -20.88 0.07 -17.07
N GLU A 658 -20.05 -0.83 -17.57
CA GLU A 658 -19.29 -1.81 -16.78
C GLU A 658 -17.90 -1.27 -16.38
N ILE A 659 -17.45 -0.20 -17.06
CA ILE A 659 -16.16 0.44 -16.87
C ILE A 659 -16.19 1.40 -15.68
N GLY A 660 -15.60 0.97 -14.56
CA GLY A 660 -15.20 1.91 -13.51
C GLY A 660 -13.97 2.72 -13.92
N GLY A 661 -13.05 2.09 -14.69
CA GLY A 661 -11.96 2.73 -15.44
C GLY A 661 -10.70 1.88 -15.72
N LEU A 662 -10.00 2.32 -16.76
CA LEU A 662 -8.97 1.64 -17.55
C LEU A 662 -8.06 2.77 -18.07
N SER A 663 -6.74 2.60 -18.12
CA SER A 663 -5.88 3.74 -18.53
C SER A 663 -4.77 3.41 -19.52
N PHE A 664 -5.04 3.57 -20.79
CA PHE A 664 -4.24 3.03 -21.89
C PHE A 664 -2.86 3.71 -22.09
N LEU A 665 -1.80 2.90 -22.19
CA LEU A 665 -0.38 3.25 -22.39
C LEU A 665 0.12 2.72 -23.74
N PRO A 666 0.90 3.48 -24.51
CA PRO A 666 1.50 2.97 -25.74
C PRO A 666 2.38 1.74 -25.47
N SER A 667 2.24 0.69 -26.27
CA SER A 667 3.06 -0.54 -26.20
C SER A 667 4.52 -0.34 -26.66
N PHE A 668 4.86 0.88 -27.08
CA PHE A 668 6.16 1.28 -27.61
C PHE A 668 6.63 2.57 -26.89
N ASP A 669 7.23 2.45 -25.71
CA ASP A 669 8.45 3.21 -25.33
C ASP A 669 8.87 2.96 -23.88
N ALA A 670 10.14 2.54 -23.74
CA ALA A 670 11.12 2.88 -22.69
C ALA A 670 12.30 1.88 -22.81
N ASN A 671 13.23 2.12 -23.73
CA ASN A 671 14.48 1.34 -23.81
C ASN A 671 15.44 1.81 -22.72
N TYR A 672 15.41 1.18 -21.54
CA TYR A 672 16.44 1.33 -20.51
C TYR A 672 17.21 0.02 -20.30
N ALA A 673 18.48 0.12 -19.90
CA ALA A 673 19.29 -1.05 -19.61
C ALA A 673 18.69 -1.85 -18.44
N GLN A 674 18.68 -3.19 -18.55
CA GLN A 674 18.16 -4.13 -17.54
C GLN A 674 16.63 -4.06 -17.28
N MET A 675 15.81 -3.94 -18.33
CA MET A 675 14.34 -4.06 -18.22
C MET A 675 13.92 -5.35 -17.51
N PRO A 676 12.84 -5.36 -16.69
CA PRO A 676 12.36 -6.57 -16.01
C PRO A 676 12.14 -7.76 -16.97
N TYR A 677 11.71 -7.48 -18.20
CA TYR A 677 11.56 -8.46 -19.27
C TYR A 677 12.21 -7.95 -20.55
N MET A 678 13.01 -8.80 -21.21
CA MET A 678 13.64 -8.49 -22.50
C MET A 678 13.33 -9.59 -23.49
N GLU A 679 12.67 -9.27 -24.60
CA GLU A 679 12.32 -10.25 -25.62
C GLU A 679 13.58 -10.72 -26.37
N ILE A 680 13.69 -12.03 -26.60
CA ILE A 680 14.83 -12.63 -27.29
C ILE A 680 14.36 -13.62 -28.37
N PRO A 681 15.13 -13.81 -29.45
CA PRO A 681 14.84 -14.86 -30.42
C PRO A 681 14.95 -16.27 -29.83
N LYS A 682 14.22 -17.23 -30.40
CA LYS A 682 14.27 -18.65 -30.00
C LYS A 682 15.71 -19.22 -29.97
N ALA A 683 16.50 -18.95 -31.00
CA ALA A 683 17.88 -19.42 -31.09
C ALA A 683 18.74 -18.92 -29.93
N GLU A 684 18.49 -17.69 -29.48
CA GLU A 684 19.18 -17.10 -28.33
C GLU A 684 18.72 -17.73 -27.02
N TYR A 685 17.42 -17.97 -26.86
CA TYR A 685 16.90 -18.72 -25.72
C TYR A 685 17.51 -20.13 -25.63
N GLU A 686 17.56 -20.88 -26.74
CA GLU A 686 18.13 -22.23 -26.78
C GLU A 686 19.62 -22.21 -26.42
N ARG A 687 20.36 -21.21 -26.90
CA ARG A 687 21.77 -20.99 -26.53
C ARG A 687 21.93 -20.71 -25.03
N LEU A 688 21.12 -19.80 -24.48
CA LEU A 688 21.19 -19.41 -23.07
C LEU A 688 20.77 -20.54 -22.14
N VAL A 689 19.72 -21.30 -22.46
CA VAL A 689 19.29 -22.46 -21.67
C VAL A 689 20.31 -23.58 -21.70
N ALA A 690 20.91 -23.87 -22.86
CA ALA A 690 21.97 -24.86 -22.95
C ALA A 690 23.22 -24.47 -22.13
N ALA A 691 23.49 -23.17 -22.01
CA ALA A 691 24.58 -22.63 -21.20
C ALA A 691 24.18 -22.39 -19.73
N PHE A 692 22.89 -22.48 -19.38
CA PHE A 692 22.42 -22.14 -18.04
C PHE A 692 22.80 -23.25 -17.05
N PRO A 693 23.46 -22.92 -15.93
CA PRO A 693 23.96 -23.94 -15.04
C PRO A 693 22.84 -24.58 -14.21
N PRO A 694 22.98 -25.86 -13.82
CA PRO A 694 22.08 -26.48 -12.86
C PRO A 694 22.27 -25.84 -11.48
N ILE A 695 21.18 -25.32 -10.91
CA ILE A 695 21.20 -24.71 -9.58
C ILE A 695 20.77 -25.74 -8.55
N ASP A 696 21.67 -26.04 -7.61
CA ASP A 696 21.37 -26.89 -6.46
C ASP A 696 20.96 -26.03 -5.27
N PHE A 697 19.66 -25.72 -5.18
CA PHE A 697 19.10 -24.93 -4.07
C PHE A 697 19.22 -25.65 -2.72
N SER A 698 19.50 -26.97 -2.70
CA SER A 698 19.83 -27.63 -1.45
C SER A 698 21.16 -27.16 -0.85
N LYS A 699 21.97 -26.37 -1.55
CA LYS A 699 23.20 -25.76 -1.02
C LYS A 699 22.97 -24.41 -0.32
N VAL A 700 21.75 -23.86 -0.34
CA VAL A 700 21.43 -22.58 0.32
C VAL A 700 21.80 -22.62 1.80
N TYR A 701 21.58 -23.74 2.50
CA TYR A 701 21.97 -23.90 3.92
C TYR A 701 23.47 -23.66 4.18
N ARG A 702 24.35 -23.84 3.19
CA ARG A 702 25.80 -23.61 3.34
C ARG A 702 26.15 -22.14 3.52
N TYR A 703 25.24 -21.26 3.11
CA TYR A 703 25.39 -19.81 3.17
C TYR A 703 24.40 -19.18 4.15
N GLU A 704 23.53 -19.97 4.77
CA GLU A 704 22.64 -19.59 5.86
C GLU A 704 23.33 -19.87 7.20
N ASP A 705 24.03 -18.86 7.72
CA ASP A 705 24.72 -18.99 9.01
C ASP A 705 23.74 -18.96 10.22
N ARG A 706 22.47 -18.59 10.01
CA ARG A 706 21.41 -18.46 11.03
C ARG A 706 20.05 -18.87 10.46
N ASP A 707 19.14 -19.33 11.33
CA ASP A 707 17.74 -19.63 10.97
C ASP A 707 16.96 -18.32 10.75
N LEU A 708 16.55 -18.08 9.49
CA LEU A 708 15.75 -16.92 9.08
C LEU A 708 14.24 -17.23 9.03
N THR A 709 13.82 -18.44 9.45
CA THR A 709 12.40 -18.85 9.44
C THR A 709 11.54 -18.19 10.53
N GLN A 710 12.09 -17.27 11.33
CA GLN A 710 11.31 -16.18 11.92
C GLN A 710 10.88 -15.16 10.83
N ALA A 711 10.17 -15.65 9.81
CA ALA A 711 9.65 -14.88 8.69
C ALA A 711 8.40 -14.05 9.10
N ALA A 712 8.50 -13.34 10.22
CA ALA A 712 7.66 -12.22 10.60
C ALA A 712 8.49 -10.95 10.89
N MET A 713 9.82 -11.00 10.80
CA MET A 713 10.68 -9.83 11.09
C MET A 713 11.89 -9.67 10.15
N GLU A 714 11.86 -10.20 8.92
CA GLU A 714 12.83 -9.75 7.91
C GLU A 714 12.31 -8.52 7.16
N LEU A 715 12.95 -7.38 7.48
CA LEU A 715 12.82 -6.10 6.81
C LEU A 715 13.18 -6.23 5.33
N ALA A 716 12.31 -5.71 4.46
CA ALA A 716 12.53 -5.58 3.01
C ALA A 716 13.58 -4.50 2.65
N CYS A 717 14.73 -4.48 3.34
CA CYS A 717 15.82 -3.54 3.11
C CYS A 717 17.07 -4.29 2.66
N SER A 718 17.18 -4.50 1.35
CA SER A 718 18.36 -5.00 0.66
C SER A 718 19.34 -3.84 0.40
N SER A 719 20.04 -3.35 1.44
CA SER A 719 21.25 -2.51 1.27
C SER A 719 22.09 -2.41 2.55
N GLY A 720 22.61 -3.54 3.03
CA GLY A 720 24.01 -3.70 3.49
C GLY A 720 24.68 -2.79 4.54
N ARG A 721 24.03 -1.85 5.26
CA ARG A 721 24.71 -1.03 6.28
C ARG A 721 23.86 -0.76 7.53
N CYS A 722 23.81 -1.71 8.45
CA CYS A 722 23.59 -1.41 9.87
C CYS A 722 24.48 -2.32 10.73
N GLU A 723 25.50 -1.73 11.35
CA GLU A 723 26.10 -2.29 12.57
C GLU A 723 25.09 -2.11 13.72
N ILE A 724 24.78 -3.21 14.40
CA ILE A 724 23.93 -3.22 15.58
C ILE A 724 24.86 -3.45 16.77
N ASP A 725 25.17 -2.39 17.51
CA ASP A 725 25.67 -2.56 18.88
C ASP A 725 24.48 -2.83 19.80
N LEU A 726 24.49 -4.03 20.37
CA LEU A 726 23.53 -4.55 21.33
C LEU A 726 23.73 -3.90 22.69
N LEU A 727 22.68 -3.24 23.20
CA LEU A 727 22.38 -3.15 24.63
C LEU A 727 20.88 -3.39 24.87
#